data_AF-A0A925MDT4-F1
#
_entry.id   AF-A0A925MDT4-F1
#
_cell.length_a   1.000
_cell.length_b   1.000
_cell.length_c   1.000
_cell.angle_alpha   90.00
_cell.angle_beta   90.00
_cell.angle_gamma   90.00
#
_symmetry.space_group_name_H-M   'P 1'
#
loop_
_entity.id
_entity.type
_entity.pdbx_description
1 polymer ?
#
loop_
_entity_poly.entity_id
_entity_poly.type
_entity_poly.pdbx_seq_one_letter_code
_entity_poly.pdbx_strand_id
1 'polypeptide(L)'
;MHPSQKFKVEKSTEGGITFLALHGVLDEGFEGQKVADAVRTKKVVVSLREVRRFASWGMSEWMNFLRATAERDLYLIECSAYAVNQMNLVTGLLGHGKLVSFYSPYRCGSCGEEFETRMLVPLERAAIRDLADSAKICATCGGSARMDKYPATMCAALAERSAFDVDDEVVAFLHSRFKYELTPDVTRFRAHRRANKGNVYLRLSGDVTSLPAEMLAKASEGTTVVDLAAVLFDPSELTHWRTYVRTVLATPAVTSLHLLDCPPGFLESGVRTEDLQSKLKVRTFALQYLCPSCNTTITALIDVAQHLEQLTEGTVPGARCAVCQSGLVPFATESVNLLRQLPARERDPALDSFVHKSRSEPVGKLDDCLVARPLKPVAAPSGVSRGVYIASGVTALAIGGLVVAMVLWKQNTPEPAPAVGVSQIKAPPATPTFQRPDWLMSDVPSSAFCQDMINRLVCVGVSSYRGNRNDGVADANDAALEELVNAVGLKITDPFFRDSVLTGYSEARSKALSALQAVDTDRTSPGYIAADDVVRKARKRVVEIFQVSGGPAVPAQRSDWYWEEYAAEKGTGTEFLVFVRYDVSLDAVKSLIEKYSAATAVGGSMTMTAFPGLAWQYSDFTGGAMLTKVGRPLTAAGLTPQQLIMAVGDQRVVDAGALARRVDEWMKAPPEALTLTVKAATTPVQVIDVKR
;
A
#
# COMPACT_ATOMS: atom_id res chain seq x y z
N MET A 1 -5.14 27.23 5.48
CA MET A 1 -5.91 27.10 4.22
C MET A 1 -4.93 26.88 3.06
N HIS A 2 -5.05 25.75 2.36
CA HIS A 2 -4.52 25.59 1.00
C HIS A 2 -5.72 25.49 0.03
N PRO A 3 -5.65 26.07 -1.18
CA PRO A 3 -6.73 25.90 -2.16
C PRO A 3 -6.88 24.42 -2.54
N SER A 4 -8.13 23.99 -2.80
CA SER A 4 -8.42 22.62 -3.25
C SER A 4 -7.82 22.38 -4.64
N GLN A 5 -6.59 21.87 -4.66
CA GLN A 5 -5.93 21.50 -5.91
C GLN A 5 -6.67 20.32 -6.53
N LYS A 6 -7.22 20.55 -7.73
CA LYS A 6 -7.79 19.51 -8.60
C LYS A 6 -6.78 18.37 -8.76
N PHE A 7 -7.29 17.15 -8.84
CA PHE A 7 -6.45 15.98 -9.10
C PHE A 7 -5.56 16.17 -10.34
N LYS A 8 -4.29 15.80 -10.22
CA LYS A 8 -3.33 15.78 -11.33
C LYS A 8 -2.42 14.57 -11.21
N VAL A 9 -2.18 13.90 -12.34
CA VAL A 9 -1.12 12.91 -12.52
C VAL A 9 -0.02 13.51 -13.38
N GLU A 10 1.20 13.55 -12.86
CA GLU A 10 2.38 13.70 -13.70
C GLU A 10 2.98 12.32 -13.96
N LYS A 11 3.47 12.10 -15.19
CA LYS A 11 4.06 10.82 -15.61
C LYS A 11 5.35 11.06 -16.38
N SER A 12 6.42 10.38 -15.99
CA SER A 12 7.64 10.23 -16.79
C SER A 12 7.96 8.74 -17.00
N THR A 13 8.91 8.47 -17.91
CA THR A 13 9.47 7.13 -18.09
C THR A 13 10.96 7.28 -18.30
N GLU A 14 11.73 6.67 -17.40
CA GLU A 14 13.18 6.82 -17.30
C GLU A 14 13.77 5.41 -17.18
N GLY A 15 14.51 4.98 -18.20
CA GLY A 15 14.98 3.59 -18.31
C GLY A 15 13.82 2.58 -18.32
N GLY A 16 13.92 1.55 -17.48
CA GLY A 16 12.90 0.53 -17.24
C GLY A 16 11.81 0.91 -16.24
N ILE A 17 11.70 2.19 -15.84
CA ILE A 17 10.80 2.67 -14.78
C ILE A 17 9.78 3.67 -15.33
N THR A 18 8.50 3.48 -14.98
CA THR A 18 7.47 4.53 -15.11
C THR A 18 7.35 5.22 -13.76
N PHE A 19 7.56 6.54 -13.73
CA PHE A 19 7.29 7.35 -12.54
C PHE A 19 5.93 8.04 -12.67
N LEU A 20 5.17 8.04 -11.59
CA LEU A 20 3.89 8.72 -11.44
C LEU A 20 3.95 9.62 -10.19
N ALA A 21 3.63 10.90 -10.32
CA ALA A 21 3.37 11.76 -9.16
C ALA A 21 1.88 12.08 -9.11
N LEU A 22 1.24 11.80 -7.98
CA LEU A 22 -0.17 12.10 -7.74
C LEU A 22 -0.28 13.35 -6.87
N HIS A 23 -1.09 14.32 -7.31
CA HIS A 23 -1.25 15.61 -6.64
C HIS A 23 -2.73 15.89 -6.36
N GLY A 24 -3.01 16.52 -5.21
CA GLY A 24 -4.33 17.01 -4.84
C GLY A 24 -5.17 15.96 -4.10
N VAL A 25 -6.47 15.97 -4.38
CA VAL A 25 -7.44 14.99 -3.87
C VAL A 25 -7.65 13.91 -4.92
N LEU A 26 -7.58 12.63 -4.55
CA LEU A 26 -8.02 11.54 -5.43
C LEU A 26 -9.56 11.51 -5.39
N ASP A 27 -10.18 12.15 -6.38
CA ASP A 27 -11.63 12.28 -6.57
C ASP A 27 -12.07 11.63 -7.90
N GLU A 28 -13.23 12.04 -8.43
CA GLU A 28 -13.78 11.60 -9.73
C GLU A 28 -12.83 11.89 -10.92
N GLY A 29 -11.87 12.80 -10.77
CA GLY A 29 -10.83 13.07 -11.76
C GLY A 29 -9.72 12.00 -11.82
N PHE A 30 -9.65 11.09 -10.84
CA PHE A 30 -8.69 9.99 -10.85
C PHE A 30 -9.27 8.74 -11.52
N GLU A 31 -8.83 8.47 -12.75
CA GLU A 31 -9.17 7.27 -13.51
C GLU A 31 -8.05 6.23 -13.41
N GLY A 32 -8.02 5.50 -12.30
CA GLY A 32 -6.94 4.57 -11.94
C GLY A 32 -6.70 3.47 -12.96
N GLN A 33 -7.75 2.93 -13.59
CA GLN A 33 -7.59 1.97 -14.69
C GLN A 33 -6.84 2.59 -15.88
N LYS A 34 -7.22 3.80 -16.33
CA LYS A 34 -6.55 4.48 -17.45
C LYS A 34 -5.09 4.82 -17.13
N VAL A 35 -4.80 5.20 -15.88
CA VAL A 35 -3.43 5.45 -15.42
C VAL A 35 -2.60 4.17 -15.47
N ALA A 36 -3.14 3.03 -15.03
CA ALA A 36 -2.49 1.72 -15.12
C ALA A 36 -2.29 1.27 -16.59
N ASP A 37 -3.29 1.46 -17.44
CA ASP A 37 -3.24 1.14 -18.88
C ASP A 37 -2.23 2.00 -19.64
N ALA A 38 -1.86 3.17 -19.11
CA ALA A 38 -0.79 3.99 -19.65
C ALA A 38 0.61 3.47 -19.28
N VAL A 39 0.77 2.64 -18.25
CA VAL A 39 2.08 2.10 -17.81
C VAL A 39 2.56 1.04 -18.80
N ARG A 40 3.80 1.18 -19.29
CA ARG A 40 4.43 0.25 -20.25
C ARG A 40 5.61 -0.54 -19.66
N THR A 41 6.14 -0.13 -18.51
CA THR A 41 7.28 -0.77 -17.84
C THR A 41 6.86 -1.81 -16.80
N LYS A 42 7.77 -2.72 -16.43
CA LYS A 42 7.57 -3.64 -15.31
C LYS A 42 7.71 -2.98 -13.94
N LYS A 43 8.54 -1.94 -13.83
CA LYS A 43 8.79 -1.20 -12.58
C LYS A 43 7.99 0.10 -12.59
N VAL A 44 7.27 0.39 -11.51
CA VAL A 44 6.41 1.56 -11.34
C VAL A 44 6.74 2.22 -10.03
N VAL A 45 7.08 3.50 -10.05
CA VAL A 45 7.33 4.30 -8.84
C VAL A 45 6.24 5.36 -8.74
N VAL A 46 5.52 5.40 -7.63
CA VAL A 46 4.43 6.36 -7.38
C VAL A 46 4.78 7.26 -6.20
N SER A 47 4.95 8.56 -6.44
CA SER A 47 5.02 9.55 -5.37
C SER A 47 3.61 9.96 -4.94
N LEU A 48 3.35 9.87 -3.63
CA LEU A 48 2.11 10.32 -2.99
C LEU A 48 2.36 11.55 -2.09
N ARG A 49 3.43 12.32 -2.35
CA ARG A 49 3.82 13.52 -1.58
C ARG A 49 2.72 14.56 -1.49
N GLU A 50 2.11 14.86 -2.64
CA GLU A 50 1.10 15.89 -2.79
C GLU A 50 -0.33 15.33 -2.72
N VAL A 51 -0.50 14.06 -2.34
CA VAL A 51 -1.82 13.49 -2.06
C VAL A 51 -2.31 13.98 -0.70
N ARG A 52 -3.36 14.80 -0.73
CA ARG A 52 -3.97 15.43 0.44
C ARG A 52 -5.21 14.71 0.95
N ARG A 53 -5.96 14.02 0.06
CA ARG A 53 -7.15 13.26 0.45
C ARG A 53 -7.45 12.10 -0.53
N PHE A 54 -8.00 11.00 -0.03
CA PHE A 54 -8.66 9.95 -0.81
C PHE A 54 -10.18 10.16 -0.64
N ALA A 55 -10.90 10.52 -1.71
CA ALA A 55 -12.37 10.48 -1.69
C ALA A 55 -12.85 9.04 -1.97
N SER A 56 -14.11 8.72 -1.64
CA SER A 56 -14.67 7.36 -1.79
C SER A 56 -14.53 6.79 -3.22
N TRP A 57 -14.70 7.63 -4.24
CA TRP A 57 -14.43 7.27 -5.64
C TRP A 57 -12.94 7.00 -5.88
N GLY A 58 -12.06 7.91 -5.45
CA GLY A 58 -10.61 7.77 -5.60
C GLY A 58 -10.02 6.56 -4.86
N MET A 59 -10.62 6.11 -3.74
CA MET A 59 -10.27 4.83 -3.11
C MET A 59 -10.60 3.64 -4.02
N SER A 60 -11.77 3.67 -4.67
CA SER A 60 -12.22 2.62 -5.59
C SER A 60 -11.35 2.54 -6.84
N GLU A 61 -11.02 3.69 -7.43
CA GLU A 61 -10.12 3.79 -8.57
C GLU A 61 -8.66 3.49 -8.20
N TRP A 62 -8.21 3.79 -6.98
CA TRP A 62 -6.92 3.34 -6.48
C TRP A 62 -6.85 1.81 -6.35
N MET A 63 -7.91 1.17 -5.86
CA MET A 63 -8.02 -0.29 -5.88
C MET A 63 -8.06 -0.87 -7.30
N ASN A 64 -8.65 -0.18 -8.28
CA ASN A 64 -8.57 -0.58 -9.70
C ASN A 64 -7.14 -0.44 -10.24
N PHE A 65 -6.45 0.66 -9.96
CA PHE A 65 -5.03 0.84 -10.30
C PHE A 65 -4.16 -0.28 -9.70
N LEU A 66 -4.36 -0.64 -8.42
CA LEU A 66 -3.66 -1.75 -7.76
C LEU A 66 -3.96 -3.11 -8.40
N ARG A 67 -5.20 -3.36 -8.83
CA ARG A 67 -5.55 -4.60 -9.56
C ARG A 67 -4.89 -4.65 -10.94
N ALA A 68 -4.96 -3.56 -11.70
CA ALA A 68 -4.40 -3.45 -13.05
C ALA A 68 -2.85 -3.42 -13.10
N THR A 69 -2.20 -3.17 -11.96
CA THR A 69 -0.74 -3.19 -11.83
C THR A 69 -0.17 -4.42 -11.11
N ALA A 70 -0.99 -5.40 -10.72
CA ALA A 70 -0.57 -6.56 -9.91
C ALA A 70 0.61 -7.38 -10.47
N GLU A 71 0.80 -7.42 -11.80
CA GLU A 71 1.92 -8.08 -12.48
C GLU A 71 3.19 -7.19 -12.60
N ARG A 72 3.27 -6.11 -11.81
CA ARG A 72 4.34 -5.09 -11.86
C ARG A 72 4.96 -4.88 -10.49
N ASP A 73 6.23 -4.49 -10.47
CA ASP A 73 6.88 -4.02 -9.25
C ASP A 73 6.44 -2.59 -8.95
N LEU A 74 5.45 -2.45 -8.08
CA LEU A 74 4.93 -1.17 -7.61
C LEU A 74 5.66 -0.70 -6.34
N TYR A 75 6.32 0.45 -6.42
CA TYR A 75 7.01 1.12 -5.33
C TYR A 75 6.30 2.43 -4.99
N LEU A 76 5.89 2.59 -3.73
CA LEU A 76 5.28 3.82 -3.23
C LEU A 76 6.33 4.64 -2.47
N ILE A 77 6.53 5.88 -2.88
CA ILE A 77 7.51 6.81 -2.30
C ILE A 77 6.83 8.07 -1.78
N GLU A 78 7.53 8.75 -0.86
CA GLU A 78 7.19 10.07 -0.36
C GLU A 78 5.77 10.17 0.21
N CYS A 79 5.21 9.05 0.69
CA CYS A 79 3.80 8.98 1.06
C CYS A 79 3.48 9.98 2.18
N SER A 80 2.51 10.86 1.93
CA SER A 80 2.07 11.84 2.92
C SER A 80 1.53 11.14 4.17
N ALA A 81 1.58 11.82 5.33
CA ALA A 81 1.03 11.32 6.58
C ALA A 81 -0.44 10.87 6.45
N TYR A 82 -1.20 11.58 5.61
CA TYR A 82 -2.57 11.23 5.28
C TYR A 82 -2.67 9.93 4.46
N ALA A 83 -1.84 9.77 3.41
CA ALA A 83 -1.85 8.56 2.58
C ALA A 83 -1.46 7.31 3.40
N VAL A 84 -0.45 7.44 4.26
CA VAL A 84 -0.06 6.47 5.29
C VAL A 84 -1.25 6.08 6.16
N ASN A 85 -1.96 7.07 6.73
CA ASN A 85 -3.10 6.81 7.61
C ASN A 85 -4.23 6.06 6.87
N GLN A 86 -4.56 6.46 5.64
CA GLN A 86 -5.58 5.74 4.85
C GLN A 86 -5.16 4.31 4.50
N MET A 87 -3.86 4.04 4.27
CA MET A 87 -3.34 2.69 4.03
C MET A 87 -3.42 1.77 5.25
N ASN A 88 -3.39 2.32 6.46
CA ASN A 88 -3.65 1.58 7.70
C ASN A 88 -5.14 1.34 7.92
N LEU A 89 -5.97 2.36 7.74
CA LEU A 89 -7.39 2.31 8.07
C LEU A 89 -8.20 1.47 7.07
N VAL A 90 -7.85 1.51 5.78
CA VAL A 90 -8.60 0.82 4.72
C VAL A 90 -7.85 -0.45 4.29
N THR A 91 -8.42 -1.61 4.65
CA THR A 91 -7.87 -2.92 4.27
C THR A 91 -7.68 -3.02 2.76
N GLY A 92 -6.48 -3.42 2.34
CA GLY A 92 -6.14 -3.60 0.93
C GLY A 92 -5.70 -2.32 0.20
N LEU A 93 -5.78 -1.13 0.80
CA LEU A 93 -5.42 0.13 0.13
C LEU A 93 -3.91 0.28 -0.14
N LEU A 94 -3.04 -0.47 0.53
CA LEU A 94 -1.63 -0.62 0.15
C LEU A 94 -1.42 -1.74 -0.90
N GLY A 95 -2.33 -2.70 -1.00
CA GLY A 95 -2.28 -3.80 -1.98
C GLY A 95 -0.95 -4.55 -2.02
N HIS A 96 -0.44 -4.76 -3.23
CA HIS A 96 0.89 -5.33 -3.50
C HIS A 96 2.01 -4.26 -3.50
N GLY A 97 1.70 -3.01 -3.17
CA GLY A 97 2.63 -1.89 -3.21
C GLY A 97 3.71 -2.00 -2.13
N LYS A 98 4.97 -1.83 -2.56
CA LYS A 98 6.15 -1.76 -1.69
C LYS A 98 6.30 -0.33 -1.19
N LEU A 99 5.94 -0.07 0.07
CA LEU A 99 6.09 1.26 0.68
C LEU A 99 7.56 1.53 1.00
N VAL A 100 8.26 2.23 0.10
CA VAL A 100 9.70 2.54 0.25
C VAL A 100 9.91 3.68 1.24
N SER A 101 9.04 4.69 1.25
CA SER A 101 9.19 5.84 2.14
C SER A 101 7.88 6.58 2.40
N PHE A 102 7.85 7.23 3.56
CA PHE A 102 6.72 8.05 3.98
C PHE A 102 7.18 9.23 4.84
N TYR A 103 6.29 10.20 5.04
CA TYR A 103 6.49 11.33 5.94
C TYR A 103 5.74 11.12 7.24
N SER A 104 6.48 11.23 8.34
CA SER A 104 5.94 11.17 9.69
C SER A 104 5.90 12.58 10.29
N PRO A 105 4.71 13.11 10.66
CA PRO A 105 4.60 14.34 11.40
C PRO A 105 5.08 14.18 12.85
N TYR A 106 5.66 15.27 13.34
CA TYR A 106 6.12 15.47 14.70
C TYR A 106 5.61 16.81 15.22
N ARG A 107 5.34 16.87 16.52
CA ARG A 107 4.98 18.12 17.22
C ARG A 107 5.87 18.35 18.43
N CYS A 108 6.43 19.55 18.55
CA CYS A 108 7.27 19.93 19.68
C CYS A 108 6.43 20.21 20.93
N GLY A 109 6.70 19.48 22.02
CA GLY A 109 5.99 19.70 23.29
C GLY A 109 6.32 21.03 23.97
N SER A 110 7.45 21.66 23.61
CA SER A 110 7.91 22.91 24.24
C SER A 110 7.40 24.19 23.56
N CYS A 111 7.32 24.23 22.22
CA CYS A 111 6.93 25.43 21.46
C CYS A 111 5.71 25.21 20.53
N GLY A 112 5.20 23.98 20.43
CA GLY A 112 4.06 23.65 19.57
C GLY A 112 4.37 23.46 18.08
N GLU A 113 5.60 23.72 17.64
CA GLU A 113 6.05 23.60 16.23
C GLU A 113 5.76 22.22 15.65
N GLU A 114 5.22 22.19 14.43
CA GLU A 114 4.88 20.96 13.69
C GLU A 114 5.79 20.81 12.46
N PHE A 115 6.37 19.62 12.29
CA PHE A 115 7.27 19.33 11.17
C PHE A 115 7.19 17.87 10.73
N GLU A 116 7.53 17.57 9.49
CA GLU A 116 7.58 16.20 8.97
C GLU A 116 9.01 15.69 8.85
N THR A 117 9.24 14.40 9.13
CA THR A 117 10.49 13.70 8.80
C THR A 117 10.21 12.58 7.79
N ARG A 118 11.02 12.49 6.72
CA ARG A 118 10.97 11.39 5.74
C ARG A 118 11.64 10.15 6.34
N MET A 119 10.92 9.03 6.39
CA MET A 119 11.43 7.72 6.84
C MET A 119 11.66 6.80 5.64
N LEU A 120 12.75 6.03 5.63
CA LEU A 120 13.08 5.04 4.60
C LEU A 120 12.83 3.62 5.12
N VAL A 121 11.71 3.01 4.72
CA VAL A 121 11.25 1.71 5.24
C VAL A 121 12.24 0.55 5.04
N PRO A 122 12.96 0.42 3.90
CA PRO A 122 13.93 -0.66 3.72
C PRO A 122 15.13 -0.58 4.67
N LEU A 123 15.62 0.63 4.96
CA LEU A 123 16.81 0.86 5.76
C LEU A 123 16.49 0.92 7.26
N GLU A 124 15.43 1.66 7.61
CA GLU A 124 15.13 2.02 8.98
C GLU A 124 14.20 1.01 9.67
N ARG A 125 13.82 -0.11 9.04
CA ARG A 125 12.75 -1.02 9.53
C ARG A 125 12.84 -1.38 11.02
N ALA A 126 14.04 -1.69 11.51
CA ALA A 126 14.27 -2.02 12.92
C ALA A 126 14.07 -0.81 13.84
N ALA A 127 14.54 0.36 13.42
CA ALA A 127 14.30 1.62 14.14
C ALA A 127 12.84 2.05 14.06
N ILE A 128 12.17 1.85 12.91
CA ILE A 128 10.75 2.16 12.65
C ILE A 128 9.86 1.47 13.69
N ARG A 129 10.09 0.17 13.97
CA ARG A 129 9.36 -0.56 15.03
C ARG A 129 9.37 0.16 16.38
N ASP A 130 10.53 0.73 16.75
CA ASP A 130 10.76 1.37 18.05
C ASP A 130 10.58 2.91 18.00
N LEU A 131 10.20 3.45 16.83
CA LEU A 131 10.24 4.90 16.54
C LEU A 131 9.04 5.67 17.11
N ALA A 132 7.96 4.96 17.47
CA ALA A 132 6.77 5.52 18.11
C ALA A 132 7.09 6.27 19.42
N ASP A 133 8.03 5.74 20.20
CA ASP A 133 8.50 6.33 21.47
C ASP A 133 9.72 7.24 21.28
N SER A 134 10.29 7.31 20.07
CA SER A 134 11.49 8.08 19.79
C SER A 134 11.19 9.58 19.62
N ALA A 135 11.72 10.39 20.52
CA ALA A 135 11.66 11.84 20.40
C ALA A 135 12.70 12.37 19.40
N LYS A 136 12.33 13.40 18.63
CA LYS A 136 13.26 14.21 17.83
C LYS A 136 13.54 15.54 18.52
N ILE A 137 14.66 16.17 18.19
CA ILE A 137 15.00 17.51 18.68
C ILE A 137 14.35 18.54 17.74
N CYS A 138 13.57 19.47 18.28
CA CYS A 138 12.98 20.56 17.52
C CYS A 138 14.07 21.57 17.09
N ALA A 139 14.19 21.82 15.79
CA ALA A 139 15.16 22.77 15.24
C ALA A 139 14.90 24.22 15.70
N THR A 140 13.66 24.58 16.02
CA THR A 140 13.25 25.95 16.41
C THR A 140 13.63 26.31 17.85
N CYS A 141 13.58 25.36 18.79
CA CYS A 141 13.78 25.65 20.22
C CYS A 141 14.65 24.64 20.99
N GLY A 142 15.17 23.60 20.35
CA GLY A 142 15.92 22.50 21.00
C GLY A 142 15.07 21.56 21.86
N GLY A 143 13.75 21.79 21.94
CA GLY A 143 12.81 21.01 22.76
C GLY A 143 12.53 19.62 22.19
N SER A 144 11.93 18.75 23.02
CA SER A 144 11.53 17.41 22.62
C SER A 144 10.27 17.44 21.75
N ALA A 145 10.33 16.84 20.56
CA ALA A 145 9.21 16.65 19.66
C ALA A 145 8.84 15.17 19.56
N ARG A 146 7.54 14.88 19.65
CA ARG A 146 6.98 13.52 19.59
C ARG A 146 6.27 13.30 18.26
N MET A 147 6.30 12.05 17.80
CA MET A 147 5.59 11.60 16.61
C MET A 147 4.07 11.63 16.85
N ASP A 148 3.28 11.90 15.82
CA ASP A 148 1.84 11.68 15.86
C ASP A 148 1.46 10.18 15.86
N LYS A 149 0.29 9.81 16.38
CA LYS A 149 -0.09 8.40 16.65
C LYS A 149 -0.38 7.56 15.41
N TYR A 150 -0.78 8.15 14.28
CA TYR A 150 -1.12 7.38 13.07
C TYR A 150 0.10 6.75 12.38
N PRO A 151 1.19 7.49 12.13
CA PRO A 151 2.47 6.89 11.75
C PRO A 151 2.94 5.80 12.71
N ALA A 152 2.78 5.96 14.03
CA ALA A 152 3.19 4.95 15.01
C ALA A 152 2.48 3.59 14.82
N THR A 153 1.17 3.59 14.50
CA THR A 153 0.46 2.33 14.14
C THR A 153 0.93 1.75 12.81
N MET A 154 1.31 2.59 11.83
CA MET A 154 1.94 2.16 10.58
C MET A 154 3.29 1.48 10.87
N CYS A 155 4.09 2.06 11.77
CA CYS A 155 5.39 1.52 12.16
C CYS A 155 5.28 0.09 12.72
N ALA A 156 4.29 -0.17 13.58
CA ALA A 156 4.00 -1.52 14.08
C ALA A 156 3.56 -2.47 12.94
N ALA A 157 2.59 -2.07 12.12
CA ALA A 157 2.12 -2.88 10.99
C ALA A 157 3.20 -3.13 9.90
N LEU A 158 4.14 -2.21 9.73
CA LEU A 158 5.31 -2.36 8.86
C LEU A 158 6.35 -3.30 9.45
N ALA A 159 6.49 -3.35 10.78
CA ALA A 159 7.38 -4.32 11.44
C ALA A 159 6.87 -5.77 11.26
N GLU A 160 5.56 -5.99 11.32
CA GLU A 160 4.92 -7.32 11.16
C GLU A 160 4.87 -7.81 9.70
N ARG A 161 4.92 -6.90 8.72
CA ARG A 161 4.98 -7.28 7.29
C ARG A 161 6.28 -8.00 6.95
N SER A 162 6.27 -8.81 5.89
CA SER A 162 7.50 -9.31 5.28
C SER A 162 8.39 -8.16 4.81
N ALA A 163 9.70 -8.31 4.94
CA ALA A 163 10.65 -7.43 4.27
C ALA A 163 10.42 -7.49 2.74
N PHE A 164 10.70 -6.38 2.06
CA PHE A 164 10.69 -6.31 0.60
C PHE A 164 11.97 -5.60 0.16
N ASP A 165 12.47 -5.96 -1.02
CA ASP A 165 13.65 -5.32 -1.60
C ASP A 165 13.26 -4.24 -2.63
N VAL A 166 14.12 -3.23 -2.77
CA VAL A 166 14.05 -2.20 -3.80
C VAL A 166 15.03 -2.59 -4.91
N ASP A 167 14.51 -2.77 -6.12
CA ASP A 167 15.31 -3.16 -7.28
C ASP A 167 16.42 -2.12 -7.57
N ASP A 168 17.61 -2.58 -7.95
CA ASP A 168 18.82 -1.74 -8.11
C ASP A 168 18.63 -0.58 -9.11
N GLU A 169 17.82 -0.76 -10.15
CA GLU A 169 17.47 0.29 -11.11
C GLU A 169 16.58 1.35 -10.44
N VAL A 170 15.69 0.92 -9.55
CA VAL A 170 14.85 1.81 -8.72
C VAL A 170 15.70 2.50 -7.65
N VAL A 171 16.64 1.82 -7.01
CA VAL A 171 17.61 2.45 -6.09
C VAL A 171 18.39 3.55 -6.81
N ALA A 172 18.94 3.27 -7.98
CA ALA A 172 19.68 4.25 -8.79
C ALA A 172 18.79 5.43 -9.25
N PHE A 173 17.54 5.16 -9.62
CA PHE A 173 16.55 6.20 -9.94
C PHE A 173 16.22 7.08 -8.72
N LEU A 174 15.93 6.49 -7.56
CA LEU A 174 15.60 7.23 -6.34
C LEU A 174 16.79 8.05 -5.81
N HIS A 175 18.00 7.50 -5.87
CA HIS A 175 19.24 8.22 -5.55
C HIS A 175 19.46 9.42 -6.49
N SER A 176 19.40 9.20 -7.82
CA SER A 176 19.66 10.28 -8.79
C SER A 176 18.59 11.38 -8.76
N ARG A 177 17.30 11.01 -8.79
CA ARG A 177 16.15 11.91 -8.96
C ARG A 177 15.61 12.54 -7.67
N PHE A 178 15.68 11.82 -6.54
CA PHE A 178 15.06 12.22 -5.26
C PHE A 178 16.02 12.23 -4.06
N LYS A 179 17.32 11.98 -4.27
CA LYS A 179 18.37 11.96 -3.23
C LYS A 179 17.99 11.01 -2.08
N TYR A 180 17.71 9.76 -2.44
CA TYR A 180 17.53 8.68 -1.48
C TYR A 180 18.88 8.05 -1.15
N GLU A 181 19.19 7.94 0.13
CA GLU A 181 20.36 7.22 0.65
C GLU A 181 20.01 5.73 0.83
N LEU A 182 19.60 5.10 -0.27
CA LEU A 182 19.40 3.66 -0.35
C LEU A 182 20.62 3.03 -1.03
N THR A 183 21.17 1.99 -0.42
CA THR A 183 22.16 1.10 -1.05
C THR A 183 21.44 -0.16 -1.55
N PRO A 184 21.86 -0.74 -2.69
CA PRO A 184 21.40 -2.06 -3.09
C PRO A 184 21.75 -3.09 -2.01
N ASP A 185 20.81 -3.97 -1.66
CA ASP A 185 21.11 -5.10 -0.79
C ASP A 185 22.01 -6.10 -1.53
N VAL A 186 23.30 -6.04 -1.21
CA VAL A 186 24.36 -6.93 -1.73
C VAL A 186 24.32 -8.32 -1.11
N THR A 187 23.55 -8.55 -0.03
CA THR A 187 23.36 -9.87 0.58
C THR A 187 22.21 -10.64 -0.06
N ARG A 188 21.22 -9.94 -0.63
CA ARG A 188 20.11 -10.58 -1.33
C ARG A 188 20.60 -11.43 -2.51
N PHE A 189 20.30 -12.73 -2.49
CA PHE A 189 20.58 -13.60 -3.63
C PHE A 189 19.75 -13.20 -4.86
N ARG A 190 20.42 -13.05 -6.01
CA ARG A 190 19.82 -12.78 -7.32
C ARG A 190 20.40 -13.75 -8.35
N ALA A 191 19.58 -14.15 -9.32
CA ALA A 191 20.00 -15.06 -10.38
C ALA A 191 19.41 -14.64 -11.72
N HIS A 192 20.28 -14.22 -12.64
CA HIS A 192 19.91 -13.75 -13.97
C HIS A 192 20.44 -14.69 -15.05
N ARG A 193 19.65 -14.94 -16.09
CA ARG A 193 19.90 -15.97 -17.10
C ARG A 193 19.95 -15.39 -18.51
N ARG A 194 20.86 -15.92 -19.32
CA ARG A 194 20.81 -15.86 -20.78
C ARG A 194 20.95 -17.26 -21.36
N ALA A 195 20.16 -17.61 -22.36
CA ALA A 195 20.33 -18.85 -23.12
C ALA A 195 20.48 -18.55 -24.61
N ASN A 196 21.38 -19.26 -25.29
CA ASN A 196 21.58 -19.17 -26.73
C ASN A 196 22.26 -20.45 -27.26
N LYS A 197 21.66 -21.10 -28.27
CA LYS A 197 22.24 -22.27 -28.98
C LYS A 197 22.80 -23.37 -28.06
N GLY A 198 22.07 -23.74 -27.00
CA GLY A 198 22.50 -24.78 -26.07
C GLY A 198 23.55 -24.35 -25.03
N ASN A 199 23.92 -23.07 -24.99
CA ASN A 199 24.70 -22.49 -23.90
C ASN A 199 23.79 -21.65 -22.99
N VAL A 200 23.97 -21.78 -21.68
CA VAL A 200 23.33 -20.93 -20.66
C VAL A 200 24.41 -20.15 -19.92
N TYR A 201 24.13 -18.90 -19.59
CA TYR A 201 24.92 -18.08 -18.68
C TYR A 201 24.01 -17.66 -17.53
N LEU A 202 24.39 -18.02 -16.31
CA LEU A 202 23.74 -17.64 -15.05
C LEU A 202 24.67 -16.66 -14.32
N ARG A 203 24.24 -15.40 -14.16
CA ARG A 203 24.88 -14.41 -13.30
C ARG A 203 24.25 -14.49 -11.91
N LEU A 204 25.03 -14.96 -10.94
CA LEU A 204 24.64 -15.00 -9.53
C LEU A 204 25.24 -13.81 -8.79
N SER A 205 24.51 -13.29 -7.82
CA SER A 205 25.01 -12.26 -6.89
C SER A 205 24.36 -12.39 -5.53
N GLY A 206 25.02 -11.90 -4.49
CA GLY A 206 24.56 -11.99 -3.11
C GLY A 206 24.78 -13.36 -2.47
N ASP A 207 24.16 -13.56 -1.32
CA ASP A 207 24.51 -14.66 -0.40
C ASP A 207 23.88 -16.00 -0.82
N VAL A 208 24.75 -16.97 -1.11
CA VAL A 208 24.36 -18.35 -1.46
C VAL A 208 23.65 -19.10 -0.34
N THR A 209 23.67 -18.62 0.91
CA THR A 209 22.80 -19.16 1.97
C THR A 209 21.31 -19.10 1.60
N SER A 210 20.89 -18.17 0.73
CA SER A 210 19.50 -18.02 0.27
C SER A 210 19.24 -18.53 -1.17
N LEU A 211 20.19 -19.30 -1.73
CA LEU A 211 20.13 -19.81 -3.11
C LEU A 211 18.98 -20.85 -3.33
N PRO A 212 18.06 -20.63 -4.29
CA PRO A 212 16.95 -21.55 -4.57
C PRO A 212 17.38 -22.66 -5.55
N ALA A 213 17.97 -23.72 -5.00
CA ALA A 213 18.70 -24.75 -5.76
C ALA A 213 17.90 -25.40 -6.89
N GLU A 214 16.62 -25.74 -6.66
CA GLU A 214 15.78 -26.36 -7.69
C GLU A 214 15.47 -25.44 -8.87
N MET A 215 15.27 -24.14 -8.60
CA MET A 215 14.92 -23.17 -9.64
C MET A 215 16.12 -22.94 -10.56
N LEU A 216 17.33 -22.85 -10.01
CA LEU A 216 18.56 -22.75 -10.79
C LEU A 216 18.86 -24.04 -11.56
N ALA A 217 18.59 -25.21 -11.00
CA ALA A 217 18.72 -26.48 -11.71
C ALA A 217 17.75 -26.56 -12.90
N LYS A 218 16.50 -26.11 -12.74
CA LYS A 218 15.50 -25.99 -13.82
C LYS A 218 15.85 -24.90 -14.85
N ALA A 219 16.61 -23.88 -14.47
CA ALA A 219 17.12 -22.85 -15.38
C ALA A 219 18.35 -23.29 -16.21
N SER A 220 18.97 -24.42 -15.85
CA SER A 220 20.22 -24.91 -16.44
C SER A 220 19.97 -25.94 -17.55
N GLU A 221 20.61 -25.76 -18.72
CA GLU A 221 20.51 -26.65 -19.88
C GLU A 221 21.79 -26.56 -20.73
N GLY A 222 22.13 -27.65 -21.43
CA GLY A 222 23.32 -27.75 -22.27
C GLY A 222 24.61 -27.41 -21.52
N THR A 223 25.39 -26.47 -22.03
CA THR A 223 26.57 -25.96 -21.32
C THR A 223 26.19 -24.72 -20.51
N THR A 224 26.03 -24.90 -19.20
CA THR A 224 25.70 -23.82 -18.26
C THR A 224 26.97 -23.23 -17.67
N VAL A 225 27.15 -21.91 -17.82
CA VAL A 225 28.21 -21.13 -17.17
C VAL A 225 27.60 -20.36 -16.00
N VAL A 226 28.18 -20.49 -14.81
CA VAL A 226 27.77 -19.81 -13.58
C VAL A 226 28.82 -18.78 -13.22
N ASP A 227 28.46 -17.50 -13.37
CA ASP A 227 29.27 -16.34 -12.97
C ASP A 227 29.02 -16.03 -11.50
N LEU A 228 30.10 -16.13 -10.72
CA LEU A 228 30.14 -15.99 -9.26
C LEU A 228 30.81 -14.67 -8.81
N ALA A 229 31.12 -13.76 -9.75
CA ALA A 229 31.92 -12.56 -9.46
C ALA A 229 31.33 -11.62 -8.37
N ALA A 230 30.02 -11.70 -8.13
CA ALA A 230 29.29 -10.91 -7.15
C ALA A 230 28.63 -11.76 -6.04
N VAL A 231 29.05 -13.01 -5.88
CA VAL A 231 28.53 -13.93 -4.87
C VAL A 231 29.20 -13.67 -3.51
N LEU A 232 28.38 -13.61 -2.47
CA LEU A 232 28.80 -13.70 -1.07
C LEU A 232 28.58 -15.13 -0.58
N PHE A 233 29.46 -15.62 0.29
CA PHE A 233 29.32 -16.95 0.89
C PHE A 233 30.05 -17.03 2.23
N ASP A 234 29.52 -17.86 3.14
CA ASP A 234 30.24 -18.38 4.29
C ASP A 234 30.71 -19.82 3.95
N PRO A 235 32.01 -20.18 4.11
CA PRO A 235 32.51 -21.53 3.88
C PRO A 235 31.77 -22.65 4.63
N SER A 236 31.13 -22.33 5.76
CA SER A 236 30.37 -23.28 6.58
C SER A 236 28.94 -23.51 6.07
N GLU A 237 28.29 -22.51 5.45
CA GLU A 237 26.86 -22.51 5.10
C GLU A 237 26.57 -22.74 3.60
N LEU A 238 27.24 -23.72 3.00
CA LEU A 238 27.15 -24.03 1.56
C LEU A 238 26.10 -25.10 1.20
N THR A 239 25.12 -25.36 2.07
CA THR A 239 24.13 -26.44 1.90
C THR A 239 23.27 -26.28 0.64
N HIS A 240 22.76 -25.08 0.36
CA HIS A 240 21.96 -24.80 -0.83
C HIS A 240 22.80 -24.83 -2.12
N TRP A 241 24.02 -24.27 -2.09
CA TRP A 241 24.97 -24.37 -3.20
C TRP A 241 25.29 -25.83 -3.56
N ARG A 242 25.66 -26.66 -2.58
CA ARG A 242 25.95 -28.09 -2.78
C ARG A 242 24.72 -28.85 -3.32
N THR A 243 23.52 -28.48 -2.88
CA THR A 243 22.26 -29.03 -3.40
C THR A 243 22.03 -28.67 -4.86
N TYR A 244 22.31 -27.42 -5.26
CA TYR A 244 22.26 -26.99 -6.65
C TYR A 244 23.23 -27.77 -7.52
N VAL A 245 24.52 -27.83 -7.15
CA VAL A 245 25.56 -28.56 -7.89
C VAL A 245 25.17 -30.03 -8.09
N ARG A 246 24.77 -30.73 -7.02
CA ARG A 246 24.31 -32.14 -7.13
C ARG A 246 23.12 -32.29 -8.08
N THR A 247 22.13 -31.42 -7.98
CA THR A 247 20.91 -31.51 -8.79
C THR A 247 21.20 -31.20 -10.27
N VAL A 248 21.98 -30.16 -10.56
CA VAL A 248 22.27 -29.74 -11.94
C VAL A 248 23.20 -30.71 -12.67
N LEU A 249 24.14 -31.36 -11.97
CA LEU A 249 24.98 -32.41 -12.57
C LEU A 249 24.17 -33.67 -12.91
N ALA A 250 23.16 -33.99 -12.08
CA ALA A 250 22.22 -35.09 -12.31
C ALA A 250 21.20 -34.81 -13.44
N THR A 251 20.93 -33.55 -13.77
CA THR A 251 19.99 -33.18 -14.85
C THR A 251 20.46 -33.70 -16.21
N PRO A 252 19.67 -34.54 -16.93
CA PRO A 252 20.07 -35.08 -18.25
C PRO A 252 20.25 -34.00 -19.32
N ALA A 253 19.46 -32.92 -19.25
CA ALA A 253 19.54 -31.80 -20.19
C ALA A 253 20.82 -30.97 -20.05
N VAL A 254 21.61 -31.14 -18.98
CA VAL A 254 22.87 -30.41 -18.76
C VAL A 254 24.04 -31.27 -19.24
N THR A 255 24.79 -30.74 -20.20
CA THR A 255 26.02 -31.31 -20.75
C THR A 255 27.23 -31.01 -19.87
N SER A 256 27.39 -29.76 -19.42
CA SER A 256 28.45 -29.37 -18.48
C SER A 256 28.11 -28.12 -17.67
N LEU A 257 28.62 -28.03 -16.44
CA LEU A 257 28.50 -26.86 -15.56
C LEU A 257 29.87 -26.19 -15.43
N HIS A 258 29.98 -24.90 -15.76
CA HIS A 258 31.24 -24.15 -15.77
C HIS A 258 31.20 -23.02 -14.75
N LEU A 259 32.05 -23.06 -13.72
CA LEU A 259 32.19 -21.99 -12.74
C LEU A 259 33.12 -20.90 -13.30
N LEU A 260 32.65 -19.66 -13.28
CA LEU A 260 33.32 -18.46 -13.76
C LEU A 260 33.44 -17.47 -12.60
N ASP A 261 34.63 -16.89 -12.46
CA ASP A 261 34.99 -15.84 -11.51
C ASP A 261 34.68 -16.22 -10.05
N CYS A 262 35.08 -17.44 -9.67
CA CYS A 262 34.93 -17.96 -8.31
C CYS A 262 35.68 -17.05 -7.31
N PRO A 263 35.03 -16.54 -6.25
CA PRO A 263 35.70 -15.70 -5.25
C PRO A 263 36.75 -16.49 -4.44
N PRO A 264 37.69 -15.80 -3.74
CA PRO A 264 38.73 -16.48 -2.96
C PRO A 264 38.11 -17.38 -1.87
N GLY A 265 38.65 -18.59 -1.67
CA GLY A 265 38.13 -19.57 -0.71
C GLY A 265 36.91 -20.38 -1.19
N PHE A 266 36.33 -20.06 -2.34
CA PHE A 266 35.11 -20.71 -2.82
C PHE A 266 35.35 -22.11 -3.39
N LEU A 267 36.50 -22.37 -4.02
CA LEU A 267 36.79 -23.69 -4.58
C LEU A 267 37.04 -24.71 -3.47
N GLU A 268 37.72 -24.29 -2.41
CA GLU A 268 38.10 -25.07 -1.25
C GLU A 268 36.88 -25.55 -0.44
N SER A 269 35.84 -24.72 -0.38
CA SER A 269 34.65 -24.95 0.44
C SER A 269 33.41 -25.39 -0.37
N GLY A 270 33.27 -24.87 -1.59
CA GLY A 270 32.11 -25.03 -2.46
C GLY A 270 32.24 -26.07 -3.56
N VAL A 271 33.44 -26.57 -3.86
CA VAL A 271 33.65 -27.58 -4.91
C VAL A 271 34.20 -28.86 -4.30
N ARG A 272 33.54 -30.00 -4.58
CA ARG A 272 34.08 -31.30 -4.21
C ARG A 272 35.01 -31.83 -5.29
N THR A 273 36.05 -32.54 -4.88
CA THR A 273 37.01 -33.12 -5.81
C THR A 273 36.37 -34.20 -6.69
N GLU A 274 35.39 -34.96 -6.17
CA GLU A 274 34.62 -35.93 -6.96
C GLU A 274 33.82 -35.28 -8.11
N ASP A 275 33.32 -34.05 -7.93
CA ASP A 275 32.50 -33.36 -8.93
C ASP A 275 33.35 -32.93 -10.14
N LEU A 276 34.62 -32.54 -9.93
CA LEU A 276 35.55 -32.08 -10.97
C LEU A 276 35.88 -33.15 -12.01
N GLN A 277 35.76 -34.42 -11.65
CA GLN A 277 35.96 -35.57 -12.54
C GLN A 277 34.73 -35.85 -13.43
N SER A 278 33.63 -35.09 -13.25
CA SER A 278 32.35 -35.28 -13.93
C SER A 278 32.05 -34.16 -14.94
N LYS A 279 30.80 -33.67 -14.96
CA LYS A 279 30.33 -32.56 -15.79
C LYS A 279 30.76 -31.17 -15.26
N LEU A 280 31.30 -31.07 -14.04
CA LEU A 280 31.70 -29.81 -13.41
C LEU A 280 33.05 -29.33 -13.95
N LYS A 281 33.16 -28.03 -14.22
CA LYS A 281 34.31 -27.39 -14.84
C LYS A 281 34.60 -26.04 -14.18
N VAL A 282 35.84 -25.77 -13.77
CA VAL A 282 36.27 -24.42 -13.35
C VAL A 282 36.88 -23.70 -14.55
N ARG A 283 36.50 -22.44 -14.80
CA ARG A 283 37.06 -21.59 -15.86
C ARG A 283 38.00 -20.53 -15.32
N THR A 284 37.56 -19.77 -14.32
CA THR A 284 38.34 -18.71 -13.67
C THR A 284 38.06 -18.72 -12.17
N PHE A 285 39.09 -18.40 -11.38
CA PHE A 285 38.99 -18.28 -9.92
C PHE A 285 39.93 -17.20 -9.41
N ALA A 286 39.56 -16.56 -8.30
CA ALA A 286 40.34 -15.51 -7.67
C ALA A 286 41.31 -16.12 -6.64
N LEU A 287 42.60 -15.86 -6.81
CA LEU A 287 43.66 -16.27 -5.90
C LEU A 287 44.24 -15.05 -5.17
N GLN A 288 44.38 -15.15 -3.85
CA GLN A 288 45.02 -14.12 -3.03
C GLN A 288 46.52 -14.35 -2.96
N TYR A 289 47.26 -13.26 -3.12
CA TYR A 289 48.70 -13.19 -3.03
C TYR A 289 49.11 -12.16 -1.98
N LEU A 290 50.18 -12.46 -1.23
CA LEU A 290 50.84 -11.54 -0.32
C LEU A 290 52.18 -11.09 -0.93
N CYS A 291 52.46 -9.79 -0.88
CA CYS A 291 53.80 -9.27 -1.18
C CYS A 291 54.67 -9.28 0.09
N PRO A 292 55.74 -10.09 0.17
CA PRO A 292 56.60 -10.12 1.35
C PRO A 292 57.37 -8.80 1.58
N SER A 293 57.61 -8.02 0.52
CA SER A 293 58.41 -6.78 0.59
C SER A 293 57.65 -5.56 1.12
N CYS A 294 56.34 -5.47 0.89
CA CYS A 294 55.52 -4.31 1.28
C CYS A 294 54.19 -4.68 1.96
N ASN A 295 54.03 -5.96 2.33
CA ASN A 295 52.86 -6.53 3.01
C ASN A 295 51.49 -6.24 2.34
N THR A 296 51.49 -5.95 1.04
CA THR A 296 50.27 -5.69 0.27
C THR A 296 49.65 -7.00 -0.20
N THR A 297 48.38 -7.23 0.12
CA THR A 297 47.58 -8.32 -0.43
C THR A 297 47.00 -7.93 -1.78
N ILE A 298 47.09 -8.81 -2.77
CA ILE A 298 46.59 -8.63 -4.14
C ILE A 298 45.75 -9.85 -4.51
N THR A 299 44.52 -9.62 -4.97
CA THR A 299 43.69 -10.68 -5.56
C THR A 299 43.88 -10.68 -7.07
N ALA A 300 44.30 -11.81 -7.65
CA ALA A 300 44.41 -11.99 -9.10
C ALA A 300 43.41 -13.04 -9.58
N LEU A 301 42.76 -12.78 -10.73
CA LEU A 301 41.88 -13.73 -11.38
C LEU A 301 42.71 -14.65 -12.27
N ILE A 302 42.74 -15.95 -11.96
CA ILE A 302 43.48 -16.98 -12.69
C ILE A 302 42.55 -17.62 -13.73
N ASP A 303 42.95 -17.62 -15.00
CA ASP A 303 42.29 -18.39 -16.07
C ASP A 303 42.86 -19.82 -16.11
N VAL A 304 42.00 -20.80 -15.86
CA VAL A 304 42.40 -22.21 -15.75
C VAL A 304 42.97 -22.75 -17.05
N ALA A 305 42.48 -22.31 -18.21
CA ALA A 305 42.95 -22.80 -19.49
C ALA A 305 44.30 -22.18 -19.90
N GLN A 306 44.57 -20.93 -19.50
CA GLN A 306 45.86 -20.27 -19.76
C GLN A 306 47.00 -20.82 -18.88
N HIS A 307 46.70 -21.40 -17.73
CA HIS A 307 47.68 -21.84 -16.73
C HIS A 307 47.61 -23.34 -16.41
N LEU A 308 46.94 -24.13 -17.26
CA LEU A 308 46.56 -25.50 -16.95
C LEU A 308 47.73 -26.40 -16.52
N GLU A 309 48.84 -26.36 -17.27
CA GLU A 309 50.05 -27.16 -16.99
C GLU A 309 50.55 -26.90 -15.55
N GLN A 310 50.83 -25.63 -15.23
CA GLN A 310 51.27 -25.18 -13.91
C GLN A 310 50.31 -25.62 -12.79
N LEU A 311 48.99 -25.45 -13.01
CA LEU A 311 47.95 -25.81 -12.04
C LEU A 311 47.89 -27.34 -11.82
N THR A 312 48.04 -28.16 -12.88
CA THR A 312 48.06 -29.62 -12.75
C THR A 312 49.29 -30.15 -12.03
N GLU A 313 50.44 -29.48 -12.16
CA GLU A 313 51.65 -29.76 -11.38
C GLU A 313 51.52 -29.34 -9.91
N GLY A 314 50.45 -28.64 -9.54
CA GLY A 314 50.24 -28.11 -8.20
C GLY A 314 51.05 -26.84 -7.92
N THR A 315 51.35 -26.07 -8.95
CA THR A 315 51.93 -24.73 -8.86
C THR A 315 50.90 -23.67 -9.27
N VAL A 316 51.16 -22.40 -8.99
CA VAL A 316 50.29 -21.28 -9.41
C VAL A 316 51.09 -20.25 -10.20
N PRO A 317 50.44 -19.45 -11.07
CA PRO A 317 51.14 -18.45 -11.86
C PRO A 317 51.89 -17.46 -10.99
N GLY A 318 53.14 -17.16 -11.37
CA GLY A 318 53.94 -16.13 -10.72
C GLY A 318 53.39 -14.74 -11.03
N ALA A 319 53.20 -13.91 -10.00
CA ALA A 319 52.70 -12.54 -10.12
C ALA A 319 53.69 -11.54 -9.47
N ARG A 320 53.61 -10.27 -9.88
CA ARG A 320 54.43 -9.17 -9.32
C ARG A 320 53.57 -8.13 -8.62
N CYS A 321 54.09 -7.56 -7.55
CA CYS A 321 53.40 -6.52 -6.80
C CYS A 321 53.25 -5.25 -7.64
N ALA A 322 52.02 -4.76 -7.81
CA ALA A 322 51.76 -3.50 -8.52
C ALA A 322 52.45 -2.28 -7.86
N VAL A 323 52.70 -2.33 -6.54
CA VAL A 323 53.31 -1.24 -5.77
C VAL A 323 54.85 -1.26 -5.84
N CYS A 324 55.48 -2.40 -5.55
CA CYS A 324 56.94 -2.51 -5.39
C CYS A 324 57.64 -3.47 -6.36
N GLN A 325 56.93 -4.04 -7.34
CA GLN A 325 57.42 -4.96 -8.38
C GLN A 325 58.09 -6.26 -7.89
N SER A 326 58.13 -6.50 -6.59
CA SER A 326 58.61 -7.75 -5.98
C SER A 326 57.72 -8.94 -6.36
N GLY A 327 58.32 -10.14 -6.36
CA GLY A 327 57.57 -11.39 -6.56
C GLY A 327 56.54 -11.61 -5.45
N LEU A 328 55.36 -12.06 -5.83
CA LEU A 328 54.25 -12.34 -4.92
C LEU A 328 54.20 -13.81 -4.51
N VAL A 329 53.76 -14.08 -3.28
CA VAL A 329 53.59 -15.43 -2.73
C VAL A 329 52.09 -15.71 -2.55
N PRO A 330 51.54 -16.85 -2.99
CA PRO A 330 50.12 -17.17 -2.78
C PRO A 330 49.82 -17.38 -1.29
N PHE A 331 48.66 -16.88 -0.83
CA PHE A 331 48.26 -16.89 0.58
C PHE A 331 47.48 -18.16 0.99
N ALA A 332 46.96 -18.92 0.03
CA ALA A 332 46.30 -20.20 0.25
C ALA A 332 46.80 -21.24 -0.77
N THR A 333 47.31 -22.37 -0.30
CA THR A 333 47.86 -23.46 -1.14
C THR A 333 47.04 -24.74 -1.10
N GLU A 334 46.07 -24.88 -0.19
CA GLU A 334 45.17 -26.05 -0.16
C GLU A 334 44.27 -26.11 -1.41
N SER A 335 43.81 -24.96 -1.91
CA SER A 335 43.11 -24.81 -3.19
C SER A 335 43.90 -25.45 -4.33
N VAL A 336 45.22 -25.29 -4.32
CA VAL A 336 46.11 -25.76 -5.39
C VAL A 336 46.17 -27.30 -5.45
N ASN A 337 45.92 -28.00 -4.34
CA ASN A 337 45.78 -29.47 -4.33
C ASN A 337 44.50 -29.94 -5.03
N LEU A 338 43.40 -29.19 -4.92
CA LEU A 338 42.16 -29.43 -5.68
C LEU A 338 42.41 -29.27 -7.19
N LEU A 339 43.24 -28.29 -7.57
CA LEU A 339 43.52 -27.95 -8.97
C LEU A 339 44.38 -29.00 -9.71
N ARG A 340 45.14 -29.84 -8.98
CA ARG A 340 45.83 -31.02 -9.55
C ARG A 340 44.89 -32.01 -10.23
N GLN A 341 43.61 -32.01 -9.85
CA GLN A 341 42.58 -32.90 -10.42
C GLN A 341 41.70 -32.22 -11.47
N LEU A 342 42.11 -31.05 -11.99
CA LEU A 342 41.44 -30.44 -13.13
C LEU A 342 41.60 -31.33 -14.37
N PRO A 343 40.50 -31.70 -15.05
CA PRO A 343 40.61 -32.44 -16.31
C PRO A 343 41.22 -31.55 -17.40
N ALA A 344 42.01 -32.15 -18.29
CA ALA A 344 42.57 -31.48 -19.45
C ALA A 344 41.49 -30.81 -20.32
N ARG A 345 41.73 -29.59 -20.81
CA ARG A 345 40.76 -28.86 -21.65
C ARG A 345 41.35 -28.01 -22.75
N GLU A 346 40.75 -28.17 -23.92
CA GLU A 346 40.73 -27.17 -24.98
C GLU A 346 39.68 -26.08 -24.65
N ARG A 347 39.95 -24.84 -25.06
CA ARG A 347 38.94 -23.76 -25.05
C ARG A 347 37.96 -23.97 -26.20
N ASP A 348 36.69 -23.66 -25.97
CA ASP A 348 35.68 -23.50 -27.02
C ASP A 348 35.53 -21.98 -27.33
N PRO A 349 36.00 -21.49 -28.49
CA PRO A 349 35.90 -20.08 -28.86
C PRO A 349 34.44 -19.59 -29.00
N ALA A 350 33.49 -20.46 -29.31
CA ALA A 350 32.08 -20.10 -29.43
C ALA A 350 31.46 -19.88 -28.04
N LEU A 351 31.81 -20.73 -27.06
CA LEU A 351 31.44 -20.53 -25.66
C LEU A 351 32.11 -19.28 -25.07
N ASP A 352 33.39 -19.04 -25.35
CA ASP A 352 34.13 -17.84 -24.90
C ASP A 352 33.46 -16.55 -25.42
N SER A 353 33.10 -16.52 -26.71
CA SER A 353 32.37 -15.40 -27.33
C SER A 353 30.98 -15.20 -26.71
N PHE A 354 30.25 -16.29 -26.44
CA PHE A 354 28.96 -16.23 -25.75
C PHE A 354 29.07 -15.69 -24.32
N VAL A 355 30.05 -16.15 -23.54
CA VAL A 355 30.29 -15.69 -22.17
C VAL A 355 30.66 -14.20 -22.16
N HIS A 356 31.58 -13.77 -23.03
CA HIS A 356 31.97 -12.36 -23.13
C HIS A 356 30.77 -11.46 -23.45
N LYS A 357 29.97 -11.81 -24.46
CA LYS A 357 28.77 -11.06 -24.85
C LYS A 357 27.70 -11.04 -23.75
N SER A 358 27.54 -12.14 -23.02
CA SER A 358 26.59 -12.24 -21.90
C SER A 358 27.06 -11.42 -20.69
N ARG A 359 28.38 -11.43 -20.41
CA ARG A 359 28.98 -10.62 -19.35
C ARG A 359 28.77 -9.13 -19.59
N SER A 360 28.97 -8.65 -20.82
CA SER A 360 28.75 -7.24 -21.19
C SER A 360 27.29 -6.77 -21.18
N GLU A 361 26.32 -7.67 -21.01
CA GLU A 361 24.91 -7.32 -21.13
C GLU A 361 24.35 -6.74 -19.81
N PRO A 362 23.65 -5.58 -19.85
CA PRO A 362 22.96 -5.02 -18.69
C PRO A 362 21.97 -6.00 -18.09
N VAL A 363 21.92 -6.04 -16.75
CA VAL A 363 21.11 -7.01 -15.98
C VAL A 363 19.65 -7.01 -16.41
N GLY A 364 19.04 -5.85 -16.66
CA GLY A 364 17.65 -5.73 -17.12
C GLY A 364 17.34 -6.29 -18.52
N LYS A 365 18.33 -6.84 -19.25
CA LYS A 365 18.13 -7.59 -20.50
C LYS A 365 18.26 -9.11 -20.33
N LEU A 366 18.62 -9.57 -19.13
CA LEU A 366 18.70 -10.98 -18.77
C LEU A 366 17.33 -11.45 -18.20
N ASP A 367 17.02 -12.74 -18.34
CA ASP A 367 15.85 -13.35 -17.72
C ASP A 367 16.09 -13.46 -16.19
N ASP A 368 15.21 -12.92 -15.35
CA ASP A 368 15.24 -13.21 -13.91
C ASP A 368 14.77 -14.65 -13.67
N CYS A 369 15.59 -15.46 -12.98
CA CYS A 369 15.26 -16.86 -12.65
C CYS A 369 14.26 -16.98 -11.50
N LEU A 370 14.13 -15.95 -10.66
CA LEU A 370 13.40 -15.98 -9.39
C LEU A 370 11.93 -15.58 -9.54
N VAL A 371 11.57 -14.93 -10.64
CA VAL A 371 10.19 -14.56 -10.96
C VAL A 371 9.47 -15.73 -11.64
N ALA A 372 8.30 -16.11 -11.11
CA ALA A 372 7.45 -17.11 -11.74
C ALA A 372 7.05 -16.66 -13.16
N ARG A 373 7.37 -17.46 -14.18
CA ARG A 373 6.95 -17.17 -15.57
C ARG A 373 5.42 -17.26 -15.67
N PRO A 374 4.70 -16.20 -16.06
CA PRO A 374 3.30 -16.35 -16.44
C PRO A 374 3.20 -17.27 -17.67
N LEU A 375 2.18 -18.13 -17.69
CA LEU A 375 1.87 -18.97 -18.84
C LEU A 375 1.61 -18.06 -20.05
N LYS A 376 2.46 -18.16 -21.07
CA LYS A 376 2.42 -17.30 -22.26
C LYS A 376 1.09 -17.50 -23.00
N PRO A 377 0.21 -16.49 -23.11
CA PRO A 377 -0.99 -16.60 -23.92
C PRO A 377 -0.61 -16.78 -25.39
N VAL A 378 -1.34 -17.64 -26.10
CA VAL A 378 -1.16 -17.84 -27.54
C VAL A 378 -1.68 -16.58 -28.25
N ALA A 379 -0.77 -15.75 -28.75
CA ALA A 379 -1.12 -14.53 -29.46
C ALA A 379 -1.65 -14.85 -30.86
N ALA A 380 -2.86 -14.35 -31.17
CA ALA A 380 -3.36 -14.29 -32.54
C ALA A 380 -2.56 -13.24 -33.35
N PRO A 381 -2.34 -13.43 -34.66
CA PRO A 381 -1.53 -12.52 -35.46
C PRO A 381 -2.33 -11.26 -35.84
N SER A 382 -1.94 -10.10 -35.31
CA SER A 382 -2.35 -8.78 -35.81
C SER A 382 -1.26 -8.21 -36.73
N GLY A 383 -1.60 -7.94 -37.99
CA GLY A 383 -0.67 -7.39 -38.97
C GLY A 383 -0.86 -5.89 -39.21
N VAL A 384 0.19 -5.26 -39.78
CA VAL A 384 0.17 -3.96 -40.50
C VAL A 384 -0.04 -2.72 -39.61
N SER A 385 0.72 -1.61 -39.73
CA SER A 385 2.08 -1.36 -40.26
C SER A 385 2.64 -0.08 -39.62
N ARG A 386 3.97 0.10 -39.60
CA ARG A 386 4.61 1.33 -39.10
C ARG A 386 4.57 2.45 -40.16
N GLY A 387 4.01 3.60 -39.82
CA GLY A 387 4.27 4.87 -40.50
C GLY A 387 5.47 5.59 -39.88
N VAL A 388 6.40 6.05 -40.71
CA VAL A 388 7.58 6.83 -40.31
C VAL A 388 7.33 8.30 -40.60
N TYR A 389 7.63 9.19 -39.64
CA TYR A 389 7.85 10.60 -39.92
C TYR A 389 9.12 11.10 -39.23
N ILE A 390 9.94 11.81 -40.01
CA ILE A 390 11.23 12.39 -39.60
C ILE A 390 11.07 13.88 -39.32
N ALA A 391 11.92 14.37 -38.43
CA ALA A 391 12.03 15.74 -37.91
C ALA A 391 11.91 16.91 -38.90
N SER A 392 11.47 18.07 -38.40
CA SER A 392 12.25 19.33 -38.41
C SER A 392 11.46 20.46 -37.72
N GLY A 393 12.14 21.49 -37.20
CA GLY A 393 11.46 22.68 -36.63
C GLY A 393 12.18 23.37 -35.47
N VAL A 394 13.30 24.04 -35.74
CA VAL A 394 13.92 25.02 -34.82
C VAL A 394 13.37 26.41 -35.17
N THR A 395 13.10 27.29 -34.17
CA THR A 395 13.68 28.65 -34.02
C THR A 395 12.98 29.46 -32.91
N ALA A 396 13.78 30.28 -32.22
CA ALA A 396 13.48 31.08 -31.04
C ALA A 396 12.40 32.17 -31.17
N LEU A 397 11.97 32.68 -30.00
CA LEU A 397 11.82 34.13 -29.77
C LEU A 397 12.13 34.46 -28.30
N ALA A 398 12.74 35.61 -28.07
CA ALA A 398 13.08 36.15 -26.74
C ALA A 398 12.70 37.63 -26.68
N ILE A 399 12.47 38.17 -25.46
CA ILE A 399 12.78 39.55 -24.96
C ILE A 399 11.80 39.95 -23.84
N GLY A 400 12.34 40.63 -22.81
CA GLY A 400 11.62 41.29 -21.70
C GLY A 400 11.80 40.56 -20.36
N GLY A 401 12.57 41.03 -19.38
CA GLY A 401 13.00 42.41 -19.07
C GLY A 401 12.29 42.86 -17.79
N LEU A 402 12.67 42.41 -16.60
CA LEU A 402 13.79 42.94 -15.77
C LEU A 402 13.53 44.35 -15.20
N VAL A 403 12.41 44.47 -14.46
CA VAL A 403 12.13 45.47 -13.42
C VAL A 403 11.15 44.80 -12.43
N VAL A 404 11.19 44.97 -11.11
CA VAL A 404 12.02 45.82 -10.22
C VAL A 404 12.69 44.93 -9.15
N ALA A 405 14.00 45.07 -8.94
CA ALA A 405 14.72 44.54 -7.77
C ALA A 405 15.42 45.71 -7.03
N MET A 406 14.61 46.64 -6.49
CA MET A 406 15.12 47.89 -5.93
C MET A 406 14.22 48.50 -4.84
N VAL A 407 13.46 47.68 -4.11
CA VAL A 407 12.65 48.13 -2.97
C VAL A 407 12.97 47.29 -1.74
N LEU A 408 13.83 47.88 -0.89
CA LEU A 408 13.96 47.61 0.55
C LEU A 408 14.71 46.34 0.98
N TRP A 409 16.02 46.30 0.69
CA TRP A 409 17.00 45.81 1.66
C TRP A 409 17.80 47.00 2.23
N LYS A 410 17.29 47.59 3.32
CA LYS A 410 18.06 48.50 4.18
C LYS A 410 17.40 48.65 5.55
N GLN A 411 18.25 48.50 6.58
CA GLN A 411 18.15 49.01 7.96
C GLN A 411 17.36 48.14 8.97
N ASN A 412 17.87 47.81 10.17
CA ASN A 412 19.15 48.13 10.84
C ASN A 412 19.62 46.96 11.72
N THR A 413 20.93 46.82 11.91
CA THR A 413 21.56 46.10 13.03
C THR A 413 21.66 47.01 14.27
N PRO A 414 21.47 46.45 15.48
CA PRO A 414 22.22 46.92 16.67
C PRO A 414 22.99 45.79 17.37
N GLU A 415 24.09 46.16 18.03
CA GLU A 415 24.95 45.30 18.88
C GLU A 415 24.36 44.95 20.26
N PRO A 416 24.94 43.96 20.99
CA PRO A 416 24.44 43.51 22.29
C PRO A 416 25.24 44.02 23.51
N ALA A 417 24.55 44.39 24.61
CA ALA A 417 24.98 44.35 26.03
C ALA A 417 23.96 45.09 26.94
N PRO A 418 23.96 44.93 28.28
CA PRO A 418 24.26 43.74 29.11
C PRO A 418 23.08 43.38 30.05
N ALA A 419 23.25 42.37 30.92
CA ALA A 419 22.19 41.88 31.82
C ALA A 419 22.00 42.72 33.11
N VAL A 420 20.73 42.93 33.52
CA VAL A 420 20.34 43.37 34.88
C VAL A 420 18.97 42.79 35.26
N GLY A 421 18.82 42.35 36.52
CA GLY A 421 17.53 42.43 37.23
C GLY A 421 16.65 41.17 37.27
N VAL A 422 16.83 40.34 38.30
CA VAL A 422 15.82 39.35 38.70
C VAL A 422 14.58 40.07 39.23
N SER A 423 13.40 39.70 38.74
CA SER A 423 12.13 40.02 39.39
C SER A 423 11.20 38.81 39.33
N GLN A 424 10.72 38.35 40.48
CA GLN A 424 9.90 37.15 40.59
C GLN A 424 8.49 37.40 40.05
N ILE A 425 8.23 37.02 38.80
CA ILE A 425 6.86 36.90 38.31
C ILE A 425 6.28 35.62 38.91
N LYS A 426 5.35 35.80 39.84
CA LYS A 426 4.53 34.75 40.45
C LYS A 426 3.96 33.85 39.36
N ALA A 427 4.30 32.56 39.38
CA ALA A 427 3.87 31.63 38.34
C ALA A 427 2.34 31.71 38.15
N PRO A 428 1.84 31.91 36.92
CA PRO A 428 0.41 31.76 36.68
C PRO A 428 0.02 30.33 37.07
N PRO A 429 -1.19 30.11 37.62
CA PRO A 429 -1.69 28.77 37.86
C PRO A 429 -1.60 27.98 36.56
N ALA A 430 -1.11 26.75 36.62
CA ALA A 430 -0.78 25.96 35.43
C ALA A 430 -1.94 26.00 34.43
N THR A 431 -1.72 26.67 33.30
CA THR A 431 -2.70 26.74 32.22
C THR A 431 -2.99 25.31 31.81
N PRO A 432 -4.25 24.84 31.88
CA PRO A 432 -4.55 23.44 31.61
C PRO A 432 -4.08 23.10 30.21
N THR A 433 -3.13 22.17 30.12
CA THR A 433 -2.64 21.65 28.85
C THR A 433 -3.80 20.92 28.21
N PHE A 434 -4.41 21.54 27.20
CA PHE A 434 -5.59 21.03 26.52
C PHE A 434 -5.22 19.79 25.70
N GLN A 435 -5.25 18.63 26.35
CA GLN A 435 -4.91 17.36 25.74
C GLN A 435 -6.18 16.72 25.16
N ARG A 436 -6.26 16.70 23.83
CA ARG A 436 -7.23 15.90 23.08
C ARG A 436 -7.14 14.43 23.51
N PRO A 437 -8.27 13.72 23.73
CA PRO A 437 -8.27 12.30 24.03
C PRO A 437 -7.58 11.46 22.95
N ASP A 438 -6.86 10.45 23.39
CA ASP A 438 -6.00 9.59 22.58
C ASP A 438 -6.72 8.79 21.46
N TRP A 439 -8.06 8.77 21.47
CA TRP A 439 -8.89 8.10 20.47
C TRP A 439 -9.39 9.03 19.34
N LEU A 440 -9.04 10.33 19.39
CA LEU A 440 -9.35 11.26 18.31
C LEU A 440 -8.38 11.07 17.15
N MET A 441 -8.90 10.49 16.07
CA MET A 441 -8.11 10.08 14.88
C MET A 441 -8.32 10.94 13.64
N SER A 442 -9.32 11.81 13.69
CA SER A 442 -9.63 12.80 12.66
C SER A 442 -10.39 13.94 13.34
N ASP A 443 -10.03 15.17 12.99
CA ASP A 443 -10.77 16.39 13.33
C ASP A 443 -11.42 17.05 12.10
N VAL A 444 -11.50 16.31 10.99
CA VAL A 444 -12.27 16.70 9.81
C VAL A 444 -13.75 16.84 10.22
N PRO A 445 -14.36 18.04 10.15
CA PRO A 445 -15.75 18.23 10.52
C PRO A 445 -16.69 17.39 9.66
N SER A 446 -17.86 17.06 10.20
CA SER A 446 -18.88 16.26 9.53
C SER A 446 -18.43 14.85 9.11
N SER A 447 -17.26 14.37 9.57
CA SER A 447 -16.72 13.06 9.21
C SER A 447 -17.09 11.96 10.23
N ALA A 448 -16.89 10.71 9.82
CA ALA A 448 -16.93 9.57 10.72
C ALA A 448 -16.01 8.46 10.18
N PHE A 449 -15.59 7.57 11.06
CA PHE A 449 -14.82 6.36 10.71
C PHE A 449 -15.10 5.25 11.72
N CYS A 450 -14.93 3.99 11.30
CA CYS A 450 -14.84 2.85 12.19
C CYS A 450 -13.51 2.12 11.98
N GLN A 451 -12.91 1.62 13.05
CA GLN A 451 -11.68 0.83 13.01
C GLN A 451 -11.84 -0.48 13.78
N ASP A 452 -11.48 -1.59 13.15
CA ASP A 452 -11.39 -2.89 13.82
C ASP A 452 -10.22 -2.90 14.81
N MET A 453 -10.52 -3.20 16.07
CA MET A 453 -9.57 -3.52 17.15
C MET A 453 -9.62 -5.02 17.43
N ILE A 454 -8.61 -5.54 18.14
CA ILE A 454 -8.46 -6.97 18.47
C ILE A 454 -9.76 -7.63 18.99
N ASN A 455 -10.57 -6.91 19.78
CA ASN A 455 -11.78 -7.44 20.41
C ASN A 455 -13.05 -6.59 20.23
N ARG A 456 -13.03 -5.56 19.37
CA ARG A 456 -14.15 -4.63 19.17
C ARG A 456 -14.01 -3.79 17.90
N LEU A 457 -15.12 -3.28 17.39
CA LEU A 457 -15.15 -2.22 16.39
C LEU A 457 -15.29 -0.88 17.12
N VAL A 458 -14.37 0.06 16.88
CA VAL A 458 -14.44 1.42 17.45
C VAL A 458 -14.90 2.37 16.36
N CYS A 459 -16.08 2.97 16.53
CA CYS A 459 -16.65 3.94 15.62
C CYS A 459 -16.64 5.34 16.24
N VAL A 460 -16.14 6.32 15.49
CA VAL A 460 -16.05 7.72 15.91
C VAL A 460 -16.77 8.60 14.90
N GLY A 461 -17.58 9.53 15.40
CA GLY A 461 -18.24 10.57 14.63
C GLY A 461 -17.76 11.94 15.06
N VAL A 462 -17.55 12.82 14.09
CA VAL A 462 -17.20 14.23 14.27
C VAL A 462 -18.36 15.07 13.75
N SER A 463 -18.88 15.96 14.59
CA SER A 463 -19.93 16.89 14.18
C SER A 463 -19.41 17.85 13.10
N SER A 464 -20.31 18.52 12.39
CA SER A 464 -19.97 19.84 11.86
C SER A 464 -19.89 20.83 13.03
N TYR A 465 -19.34 22.02 12.78
CA TYR A 465 -19.44 23.11 13.74
C TYR A 465 -20.90 23.48 14.01
N ARG A 466 -21.29 23.56 15.29
CA ARG A 466 -22.67 23.92 15.71
C ARG A 466 -22.65 25.08 16.70
N GLY A 467 -23.62 25.99 16.60
CA GLY A 467 -23.77 27.11 17.54
C GLY A 467 -24.15 26.72 18.98
N ASN A 468 -24.39 25.43 19.25
CA ASN A 468 -24.48 24.90 20.61
C ASN A 468 -23.92 23.47 20.68
N ARG A 469 -23.38 23.11 21.85
CA ARG A 469 -22.74 21.83 22.10
C ARG A 469 -23.70 20.63 22.00
N ASN A 470 -24.98 20.79 22.32
CA ASN A 470 -25.94 19.68 22.32
C ASN A 470 -26.26 19.21 20.89
N ASP A 471 -26.42 20.15 19.95
CA ASP A 471 -26.54 19.84 18.53
C ASP A 471 -25.26 19.19 17.98
N GLY A 472 -24.09 19.63 18.43
CA GLY A 472 -22.82 18.98 18.12
C GLY A 472 -22.78 17.53 18.62
N VAL A 473 -23.22 17.29 19.86
CA VAL A 473 -23.35 15.92 20.40
C VAL A 473 -24.32 15.09 19.57
N ALA A 474 -25.49 15.62 19.19
CA ALA A 474 -26.45 14.89 18.36
C ALA A 474 -25.87 14.53 16.99
N ASP A 475 -25.25 15.49 16.31
CA ASP A 475 -24.62 15.33 15.00
C ASP A 475 -23.44 14.34 15.02
N ALA A 476 -22.60 14.39 16.05
CA ALA A 476 -21.51 13.43 16.24
C ALA A 476 -22.01 12.01 16.58
N ASN A 477 -23.09 11.87 17.37
CA ASN A 477 -23.75 10.57 17.58
C ASN A 477 -24.28 10.01 16.26
N ASP A 478 -25.01 10.83 15.50
CA ASP A 478 -25.62 10.43 14.23
C ASP A 478 -24.55 10.01 13.21
N ALA A 479 -23.42 10.73 13.15
CA ALA A 479 -22.27 10.39 12.32
C ALA A 479 -21.61 9.06 12.75
N ALA A 480 -21.38 8.84 14.05
CA ALA A 480 -20.73 7.63 14.56
C ALA A 480 -21.58 6.37 14.34
N LEU A 481 -22.88 6.46 14.60
CA LEU A 481 -23.82 5.34 14.46
C LEU A 481 -24.16 5.06 12.99
N GLU A 482 -24.16 6.07 12.12
CA GLU A 482 -24.33 5.87 10.68
C GLU A 482 -23.09 5.19 10.06
N GLU A 483 -21.88 5.54 10.48
CA GLU A 483 -20.68 4.84 10.02
C GLU A 483 -20.60 3.41 10.58
N LEU A 484 -21.12 3.15 11.79
CA LEU A 484 -21.31 1.78 12.29
C LEU A 484 -22.25 0.97 11.38
N VAL A 485 -23.37 1.56 10.92
CA VAL A 485 -24.24 0.93 9.91
C VAL A 485 -23.47 0.67 8.62
N ASN A 486 -22.70 1.63 8.11
CA ASN A 486 -21.89 1.45 6.91
C ASN A 486 -20.87 0.30 7.07
N ALA A 487 -20.14 0.26 8.19
CA ALA A 487 -19.16 -0.77 8.51
C ALA A 487 -19.79 -2.17 8.66
N VAL A 488 -20.99 -2.28 9.25
CA VAL A 488 -21.76 -3.54 9.27
C VAL A 488 -22.17 -3.95 7.87
N GLY A 489 -22.67 -3.02 7.05
CA GLY A 489 -23.09 -3.29 5.67
C GLY A 489 -21.96 -3.81 4.79
N LEU A 490 -20.76 -3.25 4.95
CA LEU A 490 -19.54 -3.71 4.25
C LEU A 490 -19.03 -5.08 4.72
N LYS A 491 -19.42 -5.54 5.92
CA LYS A 491 -19.05 -6.85 6.47
C LYS A 491 -20.08 -7.97 6.16
N ILE A 492 -21.24 -7.64 5.59
CA ILE A 492 -22.24 -8.63 5.17
C ILE A 492 -21.84 -9.23 3.81
N THR A 493 -21.66 -10.55 3.77
CA THR A 493 -21.20 -11.30 2.59
C THR A 493 -22.32 -11.97 1.78
N ASP A 494 -23.59 -11.81 2.20
CA ASP A 494 -24.74 -12.36 1.47
C ASP A 494 -24.81 -11.77 0.04
N PRO A 495 -24.95 -12.60 -1.02
CA PRO A 495 -24.94 -12.12 -2.39
C PRO A 495 -26.08 -11.15 -2.72
N PHE A 496 -27.30 -11.39 -2.22
CA PHE A 496 -28.43 -10.48 -2.47
C PHE A 496 -28.19 -9.14 -1.77
N PHE A 497 -27.69 -9.17 -0.53
CA PHE A 497 -27.33 -7.96 0.20
C PHE A 497 -26.26 -7.15 -0.54
N ARG A 498 -25.16 -7.78 -0.95
CA ARG A 498 -24.07 -7.09 -1.65
C ARG A 498 -24.53 -6.50 -2.99
N ASP A 499 -25.29 -7.27 -3.77
CA ASP A 499 -25.60 -6.91 -5.16
C ASP A 499 -26.83 -6.00 -5.28
N SER A 500 -27.77 -6.04 -4.32
CA SER A 500 -29.01 -5.24 -4.34
C SER A 500 -29.10 -4.17 -3.24
N VAL A 501 -28.56 -4.42 -2.04
CA VAL A 501 -28.79 -3.57 -0.86
C VAL A 501 -27.66 -2.58 -0.66
N LEU A 502 -26.41 -3.06 -0.67
CA LEU A 502 -25.22 -2.22 -0.54
C LEU A 502 -25.12 -1.21 -1.70
N THR A 503 -25.29 -1.69 -2.94
CA THR A 503 -25.41 -0.88 -4.16
C THR A 503 -26.56 0.13 -4.09
N GLY A 504 -27.67 -0.24 -3.46
CA GLY A 504 -28.87 0.59 -3.30
C GLY A 504 -28.71 1.83 -2.42
N TYR A 505 -27.59 1.99 -1.70
CA TYR A 505 -27.32 3.22 -0.93
C TYR A 505 -25.89 3.78 -1.07
N SER A 506 -24.91 2.98 -1.49
CA SER A 506 -23.50 3.39 -1.51
C SER A 506 -23.24 4.62 -2.38
N GLU A 507 -23.89 4.71 -3.54
CA GLU A 507 -23.74 5.85 -4.45
C GLU A 507 -24.33 7.14 -3.84
N ALA A 508 -25.57 7.09 -3.33
CA ALA A 508 -26.25 8.22 -2.71
C ALA A 508 -25.50 8.75 -1.49
N ARG A 509 -25.01 7.85 -0.64
CA ARG A 509 -24.14 8.17 0.51
C ARG A 509 -22.87 8.87 0.05
N SER A 510 -22.14 8.26 -0.89
CA SER A 510 -20.89 8.80 -1.42
C SER A 510 -21.07 10.17 -2.04
N LYS A 511 -22.15 10.35 -2.83
CA LYS A 511 -22.49 11.61 -3.50
C LYS A 511 -22.82 12.72 -2.50
N ALA A 512 -23.62 12.45 -1.47
CA ALA A 512 -23.98 13.44 -0.45
C ALA A 512 -22.75 13.88 0.38
N LEU A 513 -21.92 12.93 0.80
CA LEU A 513 -20.68 13.22 1.54
C LEU A 513 -19.66 13.98 0.67
N SER A 514 -19.50 13.60 -0.60
CA SER A 514 -18.62 14.30 -1.55
C SER A 514 -19.11 15.72 -1.85
N ALA A 515 -20.44 15.93 -1.96
CA ALA A 515 -21.03 17.24 -2.17
C ALA A 515 -20.75 18.19 -0.99
N LEU A 516 -20.90 17.73 0.25
CA LEU A 516 -20.53 18.51 1.45
C LEU A 516 -19.02 18.82 1.46
N GLN A 517 -18.18 17.81 1.19
CA GLN A 517 -16.74 17.98 1.12
C GLN A 517 -16.26 18.94 0.01
N ALA A 518 -17.05 19.17 -1.04
CA ALA A 518 -16.71 20.08 -2.14
C ALA A 518 -16.95 21.57 -1.79
N VAL A 519 -17.71 21.86 -0.74
CA VAL A 519 -18.11 23.22 -0.33
C VAL A 519 -17.61 23.63 1.06
N ASP A 520 -16.82 22.78 1.72
CA ASP A 520 -16.24 22.95 3.06
C ASP A 520 -15.23 24.12 3.20
N THR A 521 -14.96 24.86 2.12
CA THR A 521 -14.06 26.02 2.11
C THR A 521 -14.69 27.32 2.65
N ASP A 522 -16.02 27.41 2.72
CA ASP A 522 -16.76 28.49 3.37
C ASP A 522 -18.01 27.90 4.03
N ARG A 523 -17.94 27.68 5.34
CA ARG A 523 -19.01 27.02 6.12
C ARG A 523 -20.26 27.88 6.26
N THR A 524 -20.18 29.18 5.95
CA THR A 524 -21.34 30.08 5.96
C THR A 524 -21.99 30.19 4.57
N SER A 525 -21.47 29.50 3.56
CA SER A 525 -22.05 29.54 2.21
C SER A 525 -23.40 28.81 2.17
N PRO A 526 -24.38 29.29 1.37
CA PRO A 526 -25.65 28.57 1.17
C PRO A 526 -25.45 27.14 0.63
N GLY A 527 -24.38 26.90 -0.13
CA GLY A 527 -24.00 25.58 -0.62
C GLY A 527 -23.58 24.63 0.50
N TYR A 528 -22.72 25.08 1.42
CA TYR A 528 -22.34 24.30 2.60
C TYR A 528 -23.55 23.99 3.48
N ILE A 529 -24.35 25.00 3.82
CA ILE A 529 -25.53 24.84 4.68
C ILE A 529 -26.52 23.81 4.09
N ALA A 530 -26.74 23.86 2.77
CA ALA A 530 -27.60 22.89 2.08
C ALA A 530 -27.01 21.46 2.08
N ALA A 531 -25.70 21.31 1.85
CA ALA A 531 -25.05 20.00 1.83
C ALA A 531 -24.95 19.37 3.23
N ASP A 532 -24.68 20.17 4.26
CA ASP A 532 -24.69 19.77 5.68
C ASP A 532 -26.07 19.25 6.10
N ASP A 533 -27.12 19.98 5.74
CA ASP A 533 -28.50 19.62 6.05
C ASP A 533 -28.93 18.31 5.38
N VAL A 534 -28.49 18.06 4.14
CA VAL A 534 -28.72 16.77 3.44
C VAL A 534 -28.01 15.62 4.17
N VAL A 535 -26.71 15.78 4.48
CA VAL A 535 -25.91 14.74 5.17
C VAL A 535 -26.48 14.44 6.56
N ARG A 536 -26.82 15.47 7.34
CA ARG A 536 -27.44 15.29 8.66
C ARG A 536 -28.79 14.60 8.61
N LYS A 537 -29.70 15.06 7.74
CA LYS A 537 -31.05 14.47 7.63
C LYS A 537 -30.99 13.00 7.19
N ALA A 538 -30.04 12.65 6.33
CA ALA A 538 -29.79 11.26 5.96
C ALA A 538 -29.25 10.44 7.15
N ARG A 539 -28.16 10.89 7.79
CA ARG A 539 -27.57 10.20 8.96
C ARG A 539 -28.58 9.97 10.08
N LYS A 540 -29.29 11.02 10.49
CA LYS A 540 -30.33 10.93 11.51
C LYS A 540 -31.38 9.87 11.17
N ARG A 541 -31.86 9.84 9.92
CA ARG A 541 -32.85 8.84 9.47
C ARG A 541 -32.28 7.42 9.45
N VAL A 542 -31.01 7.23 9.04
CA VAL A 542 -30.31 5.94 9.15
C VAL A 542 -30.28 5.48 10.61
N VAL A 543 -29.93 6.37 11.54
CA VAL A 543 -29.79 6.06 12.96
C VAL A 543 -31.14 5.79 13.64
N GLU A 544 -32.18 6.56 13.33
CA GLU A 544 -33.56 6.30 13.79
C GLU A 544 -34.07 4.91 13.35
N ILE A 545 -33.75 4.48 12.12
CA ILE A 545 -34.11 3.15 11.62
C ILE A 545 -33.23 2.06 12.27
N PHE A 546 -31.93 2.32 12.44
CA PHE A 546 -30.99 1.40 13.04
C PHE A 546 -31.33 1.10 14.50
N GLN A 547 -31.61 2.12 15.32
CA GLN A 547 -32.01 1.97 16.72
C GLN A 547 -33.29 1.14 16.89
N VAL A 548 -34.24 1.24 15.96
CA VAL A 548 -35.51 0.49 16.01
C VAL A 548 -35.37 -0.94 15.45
N SER A 549 -34.55 -1.14 14.40
CA SER A 549 -34.48 -2.44 13.68
C SER A 549 -33.30 -3.34 14.09
N GLY A 550 -32.20 -2.79 14.62
CA GLY A 550 -30.99 -3.54 14.97
C GLY A 550 -31.10 -4.29 16.31
N GLY A 551 -32.09 -3.97 17.14
CA GLY A 551 -32.33 -4.65 18.41
C GLY A 551 -31.23 -4.42 19.46
N PRO A 552 -31.00 -5.36 20.39
CA PRO A 552 -30.11 -5.15 21.54
C PRO A 552 -28.61 -5.09 21.19
N ALA A 553 -28.23 -5.38 19.95
CA ALA A 553 -26.86 -5.27 19.47
C ALA A 553 -26.47 -3.84 19.05
N VAL A 554 -27.45 -2.92 18.96
CA VAL A 554 -27.18 -1.49 18.78
C VAL A 554 -26.65 -0.92 20.10
N PRO A 555 -25.50 -0.22 20.11
CA PRO A 555 -24.95 0.31 21.35
C PRO A 555 -25.82 1.44 21.91
N ALA A 556 -26.44 1.20 23.07
CA ALA A 556 -27.37 2.14 23.72
C ALA A 556 -26.70 3.36 24.38
N GLN A 557 -25.38 3.34 24.55
CA GLN A 557 -24.60 4.41 25.19
C GLN A 557 -23.30 4.66 24.42
N ARG A 558 -22.94 5.93 24.29
CA ARG A 558 -21.61 6.36 23.82
C ARG A 558 -20.54 5.92 24.83
N SER A 559 -19.42 5.43 24.33
CA SER A 559 -18.31 4.91 25.13
C SER A 559 -17.34 6.00 25.56
N ASP A 560 -17.25 7.09 24.81
CA ASP A 560 -16.58 8.34 25.22
C ASP A 560 -17.09 9.50 24.35
N TRP A 561 -16.83 10.74 24.77
CA TRP A 561 -17.08 11.93 23.95
C TRP A 561 -16.20 13.11 24.37
N TYR A 562 -15.90 13.98 23.41
CA TYR A 562 -15.09 15.17 23.59
C TYR A 562 -15.70 16.34 22.83
N TRP A 563 -15.35 17.57 23.21
CA TRP A 563 -15.80 18.77 22.52
C TRP A 563 -14.78 19.88 22.64
N GLU A 564 -14.80 20.76 21.65
CA GLU A 564 -13.93 21.91 21.50
C GLU A 564 -14.79 23.13 21.19
N GLU A 565 -14.38 24.30 21.68
CA GLU A 565 -15.09 25.56 21.47
C GLU A 565 -14.20 26.53 20.68
N TYR A 566 -14.79 27.10 19.65
CA TYR A 566 -14.15 27.98 18.68
C TYR A 566 -14.90 29.30 18.59
N ALA A 567 -14.23 30.37 18.17
CA ALA A 567 -14.92 31.56 17.68
C ALA A 567 -15.67 31.22 16.38
N ALA A 568 -16.87 31.74 16.21
CA ALA A 568 -17.64 31.54 14.98
C ALA A 568 -16.92 32.09 13.75
N GLU A 569 -17.03 31.41 12.60
CA GLU A 569 -16.27 31.78 11.38
C GLU A 569 -16.54 33.21 10.90
N LYS A 570 -17.78 33.69 11.06
CA LYS A 570 -18.19 35.07 10.75
C LYS A 570 -19.16 35.58 11.82
N GLY A 571 -18.93 36.81 12.30
CA GLY A 571 -19.78 37.49 13.30
C GLY A 571 -19.32 37.26 14.75
N THR A 572 -20.22 37.54 15.69
CA THR A 572 -19.98 37.37 17.14
C THR A 572 -20.68 36.13 17.68
N GLY A 573 -19.92 35.17 18.20
CA GLY A 573 -20.47 33.95 18.80
C GLY A 573 -19.39 32.87 18.95
N THR A 574 -19.78 31.73 19.53
CA THR A 574 -18.95 30.53 19.59
C THR A 574 -19.59 29.35 18.86
N GLU A 575 -18.74 28.49 18.32
CA GLU A 575 -19.10 27.26 17.62
C GLU A 575 -18.43 26.07 18.30
N PHE A 576 -19.14 24.95 18.36
CA PHE A 576 -18.68 23.72 19.00
C PHE A 576 -18.38 22.66 17.95
N LEU A 577 -17.19 22.07 18.04
CA LEU A 577 -16.84 20.83 17.34
C LEU A 577 -16.89 19.69 18.35
N VAL A 578 -17.63 18.63 18.05
CA VAL A 578 -17.92 17.56 19.01
C VAL A 578 -17.56 16.21 18.40
N PHE A 579 -17.04 15.34 19.26
CA PHE A 579 -16.54 14.02 18.91
C PHE A 579 -17.23 12.99 19.80
N VAL A 580 -17.72 11.90 19.21
CA VAL A 580 -18.38 10.81 19.94
C VAL A 580 -17.75 9.49 19.54
N ARG A 581 -17.44 8.63 20.51
CA ARG A 581 -16.94 7.27 20.31
C ARG A 581 -17.97 6.23 20.76
N TYR A 582 -18.12 5.18 19.96
CA TYR A 582 -18.80 3.93 20.30
C TYR A 582 -17.83 2.75 20.17
N ASP A 583 -17.70 1.98 21.24
CA ASP A 583 -16.95 0.72 21.30
C ASP A 583 -17.96 -0.44 21.21
N VAL A 584 -17.98 -1.17 20.09
CA VAL A 584 -18.95 -2.23 19.79
C VAL A 584 -18.25 -3.58 19.83
N SER A 585 -18.70 -4.51 20.66
CA SER A 585 -18.09 -5.86 20.74
C SER A 585 -18.22 -6.62 19.42
N LEU A 586 -17.28 -7.53 19.14
CA LEU A 586 -17.35 -8.36 17.93
C LEU A 586 -18.64 -9.21 17.89
N ASP A 587 -19.15 -9.65 19.04
CA ASP A 587 -20.43 -10.37 19.14
C ASP A 587 -21.63 -9.49 18.77
N ALA A 588 -21.62 -8.20 19.15
CA ALA A 588 -22.66 -7.25 18.73
C ALA A 588 -22.56 -6.96 17.23
N VAL A 589 -21.36 -6.75 16.68
CA VAL A 589 -21.14 -6.60 15.23
C VAL A 589 -21.65 -7.83 14.48
N LYS A 590 -21.31 -9.04 14.94
CA LYS A 590 -21.79 -10.30 14.37
C LYS A 590 -23.32 -10.42 14.45
N SER A 591 -23.91 -10.08 15.59
CA SER A 591 -25.38 -10.09 15.78
C SER A 591 -26.09 -9.14 14.82
N LEU A 592 -25.50 -7.97 14.53
CA LEU A 592 -26.04 -7.03 13.53
C LEU A 592 -25.89 -7.56 12.10
N ILE A 593 -24.75 -8.16 11.75
CA ILE A 593 -24.53 -8.84 10.46
C ILE A 593 -25.58 -9.94 10.25
N GLU A 594 -25.80 -10.80 11.25
CA GLU A 594 -26.81 -11.85 11.22
C GLU A 594 -28.23 -11.26 11.12
N LYS A 595 -28.57 -10.22 11.91
CA LYS A 595 -29.89 -9.56 11.91
C LYS A 595 -30.31 -9.00 10.54
N TYR A 596 -29.36 -8.47 9.77
CA TYR A 596 -29.61 -7.83 8.47
C TYR A 596 -29.37 -8.76 7.26
N SER A 597 -28.69 -9.90 7.44
CA SER A 597 -28.55 -10.95 6.40
C SER A 597 -29.57 -12.09 6.54
N ALA A 598 -30.21 -12.25 7.70
CA ALA A 598 -31.18 -13.32 7.94
C ALA A 598 -32.42 -13.24 7.04
N ALA A 599 -32.67 -14.32 6.29
CA ALA A 599 -33.88 -14.51 5.51
C ALA A 599 -35.01 -15.10 6.37
N THR A 600 -36.18 -14.45 6.36
CA THR A 600 -37.40 -14.83 7.08
C THR A 600 -38.49 -15.24 6.10
N ALA A 601 -39.17 -16.36 6.35
CA ALA A 601 -40.30 -16.80 5.53
C ALA A 601 -41.58 -16.01 5.87
N VAL A 602 -42.29 -15.53 4.85
CA VAL A 602 -43.49 -14.69 4.99
C VAL A 602 -44.49 -15.08 3.89
N GLY A 603 -45.56 -15.80 4.22
CA GLY A 603 -46.67 -16.07 3.27
C GLY A 603 -46.20 -16.59 1.89
N GLY A 604 -45.40 -17.67 1.87
CA GLY A 604 -44.84 -18.24 0.63
C GLY A 604 -43.66 -17.45 0.02
N SER A 605 -43.31 -16.31 0.58
CA SER A 605 -42.23 -15.41 0.17
C SER A 605 -41.06 -15.47 1.16
N MET A 606 -39.90 -14.94 0.77
CA MET A 606 -38.76 -14.71 1.66
C MET A 606 -38.48 -13.21 1.76
N THR A 607 -38.17 -12.74 2.97
CA THR A 607 -37.83 -11.35 3.26
C THR A 607 -36.56 -11.24 4.10
N MET A 608 -35.90 -10.09 4.06
CA MET A 608 -34.86 -9.71 5.02
C MET A 608 -35.23 -8.41 5.73
N THR A 609 -34.66 -8.14 6.90
CA THR A 609 -34.83 -6.85 7.58
C THR A 609 -34.30 -5.74 6.67
N ALA A 610 -35.08 -4.71 6.38
CA ALA A 610 -34.64 -3.66 5.46
C ALA A 610 -33.47 -2.88 6.08
N PHE A 611 -32.37 -2.74 5.33
CA PHE A 611 -31.13 -2.20 5.87
C PHE A 611 -31.21 -0.68 6.11
N PRO A 612 -30.74 -0.14 7.24
CA PRO A 612 -30.91 1.28 7.56
C PRO A 612 -30.23 2.23 6.56
N GLY A 613 -29.12 1.80 5.95
CA GLY A 613 -28.37 2.58 4.95
C GLY A 613 -29.20 3.05 3.76
N LEU A 614 -30.28 2.33 3.40
CA LEU A 614 -31.20 2.71 2.31
C LEU A 614 -31.85 4.10 2.49
N ALA A 615 -31.84 4.66 3.72
CA ALA A 615 -32.30 6.02 3.99
C ALA A 615 -31.47 7.14 3.33
N TRP A 616 -30.25 6.83 2.83
CA TRP A 616 -29.46 7.73 1.99
C TRP A 616 -30.10 7.94 0.61
N GLN A 617 -30.68 6.89 0.03
CA GLN A 617 -31.33 6.92 -1.28
C GLN A 617 -32.81 7.34 -1.17
N TYR A 618 -33.46 7.01 -0.05
CA TYR A 618 -34.91 7.16 0.14
C TYR A 618 -35.26 8.09 1.30
N SER A 619 -35.69 9.31 0.97
CA SER A 619 -36.05 10.34 1.97
C SER A 619 -37.35 10.06 2.73
N ASP A 620 -38.18 9.18 2.19
CA ASP A 620 -39.46 8.68 2.73
C ASP A 620 -39.33 7.32 3.44
N PHE A 621 -38.19 6.63 3.32
CA PHE A 621 -37.99 5.30 3.92
C PHE A 621 -37.88 5.37 5.44
N THR A 622 -38.61 4.50 6.13
CA THR A 622 -38.69 4.46 7.59
C THR A 622 -38.45 3.04 8.13
N GLY A 623 -37.57 2.26 7.49
CA GLY A 623 -37.40 0.85 7.81
C GLY A 623 -38.51 -0.03 7.21
N GLY A 624 -38.48 -1.32 7.53
CA GLY A 624 -39.42 -2.30 6.99
C GLY A 624 -38.79 -3.68 6.80
N ALA A 625 -39.36 -4.44 5.87
CA ALA A 625 -38.82 -5.71 5.41
C ALA A 625 -38.71 -5.70 3.87
N MET A 626 -37.60 -6.21 3.35
CA MET A 626 -37.33 -6.26 1.91
C MET A 626 -37.63 -7.65 1.37
N LEU A 627 -38.37 -7.75 0.28
CA LEU A 627 -38.66 -9.01 -0.40
C LEU A 627 -37.44 -9.51 -1.16
N THR A 628 -36.91 -10.69 -0.79
CA THR A 628 -35.80 -11.34 -1.51
C THR A 628 -36.32 -12.35 -2.54
N LYS A 629 -37.48 -12.95 -2.26
CA LYS A 629 -38.22 -13.84 -3.17
C LYS A 629 -39.72 -13.66 -2.89
N VAL A 630 -40.55 -13.57 -3.93
CA VAL A 630 -42.00 -13.42 -3.76
C VAL A 630 -42.73 -14.67 -4.23
N GLY A 631 -43.64 -15.18 -3.40
CA GLY A 631 -44.58 -16.25 -3.71
C GLY A 631 -46.04 -15.80 -3.57
N ARG A 632 -46.99 -16.69 -3.89
CA ARG A 632 -48.42 -16.43 -3.65
C ARG A 632 -48.71 -16.38 -2.14
N PRO A 633 -49.58 -15.47 -1.67
CA PRO A 633 -50.44 -14.58 -2.46
C PRO A 633 -49.77 -13.27 -2.95
N LEU A 634 -48.63 -12.87 -2.38
CA LEU A 634 -47.99 -11.56 -2.69
C LEU A 634 -47.72 -11.36 -4.20
N THR A 635 -47.25 -12.38 -4.92
CA THR A 635 -47.02 -12.29 -6.38
C THR A 635 -48.31 -12.01 -7.16
N ALA A 636 -49.47 -12.47 -6.69
CA ALA A 636 -50.75 -12.25 -7.36
C ALA A 636 -51.26 -10.81 -7.20
N ALA A 637 -50.82 -10.11 -6.16
CA ALA A 637 -51.04 -8.68 -5.96
C ALA A 637 -49.96 -7.79 -6.64
N GLY A 638 -49.10 -8.38 -7.48
CA GLY A 638 -48.08 -7.67 -8.26
C GLY A 638 -46.79 -7.34 -7.52
N LEU A 639 -46.57 -7.89 -6.30
CA LEU A 639 -45.31 -7.67 -5.59
C LEU A 639 -44.13 -8.44 -6.24
N THR A 640 -42.95 -7.81 -6.23
CA THR A 640 -41.71 -8.32 -6.83
C THR A 640 -40.54 -8.27 -5.84
N PRO A 641 -39.44 -9.02 -6.09
CA PRO A 641 -38.22 -8.91 -5.29
C PRO A 641 -37.67 -7.47 -5.26
N GLN A 642 -36.84 -7.17 -4.26
CA GLN A 642 -36.28 -5.86 -3.93
C GLN A 642 -37.29 -4.79 -3.46
N GLN A 643 -38.60 -5.06 -3.49
CA GLN A 643 -39.59 -4.16 -2.89
C GLN A 643 -39.54 -4.19 -1.35
N LEU A 644 -39.71 -3.01 -0.76
CA LEU A 644 -39.73 -2.76 0.68
C LEU A 644 -41.18 -2.69 1.17
N ILE A 645 -41.56 -3.53 2.13
CA ILE A 645 -42.83 -3.43 2.85
C ILE A 645 -42.59 -2.65 4.14
N MET A 646 -43.20 -1.46 4.22
CA MET A 646 -42.99 -0.47 5.28
C MET A 646 -44.11 -0.46 6.33
N ALA A 647 -45.33 -0.85 5.96
CA ALA A 647 -46.46 -1.01 6.87
C ALA A 647 -47.43 -2.10 6.40
N VAL A 648 -48.23 -2.59 7.35
CA VAL A 648 -49.36 -3.50 7.14
C VAL A 648 -50.58 -2.87 7.79
N GLY A 649 -51.57 -2.48 6.98
CA GLY A 649 -52.57 -1.49 7.38
C GLY A 649 -51.89 -0.23 7.95
N ASP A 650 -52.44 0.30 9.04
CA ASP A 650 -51.86 1.45 9.75
C ASP A 650 -50.59 1.13 10.57
N GLN A 651 -50.17 -0.14 10.64
CA GLN A 651 -49.06 -0.56 11.49
C GLN A 651 -47.71 -0.64 10.75
N ARG A 652 -46.76 0.23 11.13
CA ARG A 652 -45.38 0.22 10.64
C ARG A 652 -44.69 -1.14 10.87
N VAL A 653 -43.99 -1.64 9.87
CA VAL A 653 -43.10 -2.80 9.93
C VAL A 653 -41.72 -2.31 10.38
N VAL A 654 -41.20 -2.91 11.46
CA VAL A 654 -39.88 -2.57 12.00
C VAL A 654 -38.78 -3.51 11.51
N ASP A 655 -39.12 -4.78 11.26
CA ASP A 655 -38.23 -5.80 10.73
C ASP A 655 -39.00 -6.94 10.02
N ALA A 656 -38.27 -7.90 9.45
CA ALA A 656 -38.86 -9.04 8.75
C ALA A 656 -39.70 -9.94 9.67
N GLY A 657 -39.35 -10.06 10.95
CA GLY A 657 -40.12 -10.84 11.94
C GLY A 657 -41.47 -10.20 12.28
N ALA A 658 -41.54 -8.87 12.34
CA ALA A 658 -42.78 -8.13 12.53
C ALA A 658 -43.71 -8.25 11.32
N LEU A 659 -43.16 -8.26 10.11
CA LEU A 659 -43.95 -8.57 8.91
C LEU A 659 -44.45 -10.03 8.93
N ALA A 660 -43.58 -10.99 9.25
CA ALA A 660 -43.93 -12.41 9.30
C ALA A 660 -45.12 -12.67 10.24
N ARG A 661 -45.09 -12.11 11.46
CA ARG A 661 -46.19 -12.21 12.42
C ARG A 661 -47.51 -11.65 11.86
N ARG A 662 -47.50 -10.44 11.30
CA ARG A 662 -48.72 -9.81 10.75
C ARG A 662 -49.31 -10.55 9.56
N VAL A 663 -48.47 -11.10 8.68
CA VAL A 663 -48.95 -11.91 7.55
C VAL A 663 -49.52 -13.25 8.03
N ASP A 664 -48.92 -13.88 9.05
CA ASP A 664 -49.44 -15.11 9.67
C ASP A 664 -50.76 -14.87 10.43
N GLU A 665 -50.88 -13.76 11.17
CA GLU A 665 -52.12 -13.29 11.80
C GLU A 665 -53.21 -13.05 10.73
N TRP A 666 -52.89 -12.34 9.65
CA TRP A 666 -53.83 -12.14 8.54
C TRP A 666 -54.25 -13.45 7.89
N MET A 667 -53.34 -14.40 7.65
CA MET A 667 -53.70 -15.70 7.05
C MET A 667 -54.70 -16.49 7.91
N LYS A 668 -54.73 -16.26 9.22
CA LYS A 668 -55.63 -16.90 10.20
C LYS A 668 -56.96 -16.15 10.41
N ALA A 669 -57.05 -14.88 10.02
CA ALA A 669 -58.24 -14.05 10.15
C ALA A 669 -59.34 -14.39 9.11
N PRO A 670 -60.57 -13.83 9.21
CA PRO A 670 -61.58 -13.90 8.13
C PRO A 670 -61.04 -13.34 6.79
N PRO A 671 -61.64 -13.67 5.63
CA PRO A 671 -61.08 -13.36 4.31
C PRO A 671 -61.22 -11.89 3.89
N GLU A 672 -60.49 -11.02 4.58
CA GLU A 672 -60.29 -9.61 4.24
C GLU A 672 -58.98 -9.41 3.45
N ALA A 673 -58.85 -8.28 2.76
CA ALA A 673 -57.62 -7.95 2.04
C ALA A 673 -56.52 -7.48 3.01
N LEU A 674 -55.26 -7.85 2.74
CA LEU A 674 -54.10 -7.33 3.45
C LEU A 674 -53.58 -6.09 2.75
N THR A 675 -53.87 -4.92 3.29
CA THR A 675 -53.32 -3.65 2.82
C THR A 675 -51.84 -3.54 3.20
N LEU A 676 -50.96 -3.39 2.22
CA LEU A 676 -49.52 -3.23 2.38
C LEU A 676 -49.06 -1.86 1.88
N THR A 677 -48.25 -1.17 2.67
CA THR A 677 -47.54 0.04 2.22
C THR A 677 -46.18 -0.37 1.70
N VAL A 678 -45.98 -0.23 0.39
CA VAL A 678 -44.84 -0.78 -0.37
C VAL A 678 -44.05 0.33 -1.05
N LYS A 679 -42.73 0.22 -1.07
CA LYS A 679 -41.82 1.08 -1.83
C LYS A 679 -40.93 0.25 -2.76
N ALA A 680 -40.85 0.62 -4.03
CA ALA A 680 -39.89 0.07 -4.98
C ALA A 680 -38.76 1.09 -5.28
N ALA A 681 -37.71 0.64 -5.97
CA ALA A 681 -36.42 1.33 -6.00
C ALA A 681 -36.43 2.77 -6.57
N THR A 682 -37.39 3.12 -7.43
CA THR A 682 -37.55 4.47 -8.02
C THR A 682 -38.99 4.97 -7.99
N THR A 683 -39.93 4.21 -7.40
CA THR A 683 -41.33 4.61 -7.34
C THR A 683 -41.65 5.37 -6.06
N PRO A 684 -42.70 6.22 -6.08
CA PRO A 684 -43.39 6.64 -4.87
C PRO A 684 -43.83 5.44 -4.02
N VAL A 685 -44.09 5.68 -2.75
CA VAL A 685 -44.79 4.71 -1.88
C VAL A 685 -46.18 4.42 -2.46
N GLN A 686 -46.55 3.15 -2.49
CA GLN A 686 -47.82 2.64 -2.99
C GLN A 686 -48.54 1.86 -1.90
N VAL A 687 -49.87 1.86 -1.95
CA VAL A 687 -50.71 1.01 -1.11
C VAL A 687 -51.25 -0.12 -1.98
N ILE A 688 -51.02 -1.38 -1.59
CA ILE A 688 -51.36 -2.58 -2.35
C ILE A 688 -52.21 -3.50 -1.49
N ASP A 689 -53.42 -3.83 -1.95
CA ASP A 689 -54.31 -4.79 -1.28
C ASP A 689 -54.06 -6.22 -1.79
N VAL A 690 -53.60 -7.09 -0.91
CA VAL A 690 -53.38 -8.50 -1.20
C VAL A 690 -54.63 -9.32 -0.84
N LYS A 691 -55.16 -10.09 -1.79
CA LYS A 691 -56.24 -11.06 -1.57
C LYS A 691 -55.66 -12.47 -1.46
N ARG A 692 -56.32 -13.36 -0.72
CA ARG A 692 -55.90 -14.77 -0.56
C ARG A 692 -56.17 -15.59 -1.83
#